data_AF-A0A2A4SXA9-F1
#
_entry.id   AF-A0A2A4SXA9-F1
#
_cell.length_a   1.000
_cell.length_b   1.000
_cell.length_c   1.000
_cell.angle_alpha   90.00
_cell.angle_beta   90.00
_cell.angle_gamma   90.00
#
_symmetry.space_group_name_H-M   'P 1'
#
loop_
_entity.id
_entity.type
_entity.pdbx_description
1 polymer ?
#
loop_
_entity_poly.entity_id
_entity_poly.type
_entity_poly.pdbx_seq_one_letter_code
_entity_poly.pdbx_strand_id
1 'polypeptide(L)'
;MMKHWKVISLILFFIYASMMSLPTSWQGSLPQGLQNFIQSHHIVLGLDLQGGTQLTYSLDLSKAEKFNADDDPENDINIATIVEGVRTTLEYRVNQLGVSEPNIYIAQANGEYQVIVELAGIKDINEAKAIVGKTIQLEFKEAKENLEESQEEDIAYMKSRAEKALIEMETRSFDEIGKKAQTSDGKIVYEELSRFKDEIPESYREKVWNAEILKVMPEILEINDGFTFNALMQGFEQKGFALFHPLSKIMEERTVTTPGKDFEELAQGMQENYKDENVSLDYFPPEARDVISSLGANKISDVIELSEKYILFKMLSKEGRAEQVQASHILISHNEADLDIETRTKEAASILANKVLLEIQEGGDWDTITQRYSDDKATKNQAGDLGLFEFSKMHKPFAESVFALQDEEISGVVETESGFHIIKKIASFSDNRTFTTAKIVVNKSEENAKQKIDNYAVEILEKVETKQEEKITYERIYFSIVPDMWKETELDGSTFQFASLGFTQLSEPVVNIRFTDEGARLFEELTERNLQKAVAIFVGGELKSAPRVGVVISTGQAQITGMDSIQEAAALVRDLNTGAIDAPIILIGQNQIDSTLGAEALEKSLYAGIFGLMLLFIYMLFQYRLFGVVANIALLYYAVLLFFVLKFFGFIGVPIVLTLAGIAGIVLSIGMAVDANILIFERIKEELKEGKSVKVSLAVGFERAWSSIRDSNISSLITCFILAWFGSSIIRGFAINLAIGIIISMFTAVVVTRILLRVFFARSDSVSKWTV
;
A
#
# COMPACT_ATOMS: atom_id res chain seq x y z
N MET A 1 -37.19 33.57 -1.33
CA MET A 1 -36.72 32.97 -0.07
C MET A 1 -35.92 31.71 -0.42
N MET A 2 -34.59 31.69 -0.24
CA MET A 2 -33.84 30.43 -0.39
C MET A 2 -34.32 29.46 0.68
N LYS A 3 -34.66 28.23 0.29
CA LYS A 3 -34.94 27.21 1.30
C LYS A 3 -33.62 26.88 2.00
N HIS A 4 -33.49 27.25 3.28
CA HIS A 4 -32.29 27.13 4.11
C HIS A 4 -31.61 25.75 4.04
N TRP A 5 -32.36 24.68 3.74
CA TRP A 5 -31.83 23.34 3.55
C TRP A 5 -30.72 23.23 2.49
N LYS A 6 -30.75 24.03 1.41
CA LYS A 6 -29.71 23.92 0.35
C LYS A 6 -28.33 24.34 0.83
N VAL A 7 -28.26 25.35 1.70
CA VAL A 7 -26.99 25.82 2.28
C VAL A 7 -26.51 24.80 3.32
N ILE A 8 -27.43 24.29 4.14
CA ILE A 8 -27.12 23.27 5.15
C ILE A 8 -26.59 21.99 4.49
N SER A 9 -27.25 21.50 3.42
CA SER A 9 -26.79 20.32 2.67
C SER A 9 -25.41 20.52 2.07
N LEU A 10 -25.11 21.71 1.55
CA LEU A 10 -23.80 22.03 0.98
C LEU A 10 -22.69 22.04 2.04
N ILE A 11 -22.97 22.60 3.22
CA ILE A 11 -22.02 22.59 4.35
C ILE A 11 -21.82 21.17 4.88
N LEU A 12 -22.90 20.41 5.09
CA LEU A 12 -22.81 19.03 5.55
C LEU A 12 -22.03 18.14 4.58
N PHE A 13 -22.26 18.29 3.27
CA PHE A 13 -21.52 17.56 2.26
C PHE A 13 -20.04 17.97 2.21
N PHE A 14 -19.72 19.26 2.39
CA PHE A 14 -18.33 19.71 2.49
C PHE A 14 -17.62 19.10 3.70
N ILE A 15 -18.28 19.06 4.87
CA ILE A 15 -17.72 18.45 6.08
C ILE A 15 -17.48 16.95 5.86
N TYR A 16 -18.46 16.26 5.28
CA TYR A 16 -18.34 14.84 4.94
C TYR A 16 -17.18 14.58 3.97
N ALA A 17 -17.13 15.32 2.85
CA ALA A 17 -16.06 15.18 1.87
C ALA A 17 -14.68 15.52 2.46
N SER A 18 -14.59 16.58 3.27
CA SER A 18 -13.36 16.96 3.98
C SER A 18 -12.87 15.84 4.88
N MET A 19 -13.78 15.25 5.67
CA MET A 19 -13.49 14.14 6.57
C MET A 19 -12.95 12.92 5.82
N MET A 20 -13.56 12.55 4.70
CA MET A 20 -13.10 11.43 3.86
C MET A 20 -11.78 11.74 3.13
N SER A 21 -11.53 13.02 2.82
CA SER A 21 -10.30 13.46 2.17
C SER A 21 -9.11 13.65 3.12
N LEU A 22 -9.30 13.51 4.45
CA LEU A 22 -8.25 13.78 5.44
C LEU A 22 -6.96 12.98 5.16
N PRO A 23 -5.78 13.62 5.24
CA PRO A 23 -4.50 12.92 5.20
C PRO A 23 -4.40 11.89 6.34
N THR A 24 -3.81 10.72 6.08
CA THR A 24 -3.63 9.65 7.07
C THR A 24 -2.88 10.10 8.32
N SER A 25 -1.92 11.01 8.18
CA SER A 25 -1.19 11.63 9.29
C SER A 25 -2.07 12.43 10.25
N TRP A 26 -3.22 12.92 9.79
CA TRP A 26 -4.15 13.75 10.59
C TRP A 26 -5.33 12.94 11.13
N GLN A 27 -5.40 11.65 10.82
CA GLN A 27 -6.49 10.76 11.26
C GLN A 27 -6.28 10.19 12.67
N GLY A 28 -5.10 10.36 13.26
CA GLY A 28 -4.76 9.83 14.59
C GLY A 28 -5.66 10.32 15.74
N SER A 29 -6.40 11.41 15.54
CA SER A 29 -7.36 11.98 16.49
C SER A 29 -8.80 11.47 16.32
N LEU A 30 -9.09 10.66 15.29
CA LEU A 30 -10.44 10.14 15.02
C LEU A 30 -10.74 8.84 15.81
N PRO A 31 -12.02 8.53 16.11
CA PRO A 31 -12.39 7.25 16.72
C PRO A 31 -11.99 6.05 15.86
N GLN A 32 -11.60 4.93 16.47
CA GLN A 32 -11.01 3.78 15.79
C GLN A 32 -11.89 3.16 14.69
N GLY A 33 -13.22 3.10 14.88
CA GLY A 33 -14.14 2.64 13.82
C GLY A 33 -14.18 3.58 12.61
N LEU A 34 -14.00 4.89 12.84
CA LEU A 34 -13.93 5.89 11.78
C LEU A 34 -12.53 5.89 11.12
N GLN A 35 -11.47 5.65 11.90
CA GLN A 35 -10.12 5.46 11.38
C GLN A 35 -10.07 4.28 10.43
N ASN A 36 -10.59 3.11 10.82
CA ASN A 36 -10.61 1.93 9.95
C ASN A 36 -11.44 2.16 8.68
N PHE A 37 -12.58 2.86 8.80
CA PHE A 37 -13.38 3.25 7.64
C PHE A 37 -12.63 4.23 6.73
N ILE A 38 -11.80 5.14 7.22
CA ILE A 38 -11.07 6.11 6.38
C ILE A 38 -9.72 5.54 5.90
N GLN A 39 -9.04 4.69 6.68
CA GLN A 39 -7.75 4.08 6.37
C GLN A 39 -7.80 3.11 5.18
N SER A 40 -8.96 2.52 4.89
CA SER A 40 -9.16 1.70 3.69
C SER A 40 -9.18 2.51 2.38
N HIS A 41 -8.80 3.80 2.40
CA HIS A 41 -8.93 4.74 1.29
C HIS A 41 -7.64 5.50 1.01
N HIS A 42 -6.63 4.83 0.49
CA HIS A 42 -5.44 5.49 -0.07
C HIS A 42 -5.65 5.85 -1.55
N ILE A 43 -4.89 6.83 -2.01
CA ILE A 43 -4.79 7.14 -3.44
C ILE A 43 -3.77 6.17 -4.02
N VAL A 44 -4.17 5.41 -5.03
CA VAL A 44 -3.27 4.53 -5.77
C VAL A 44 -2.34 5.39 -6.60
N LEU A 45 -1.04 5.25 -6.39
CA LEU A 45 -0.03 6.03 -7.11
C LEU A 45 0.50 5.21 -8.28
N GLY A 46 0.81 5.89 -9.37
CA GLY A 46 1.38 5.28 -10.56
C GLY A 46 2.86 4.94 -10.40
N LEU A 47 3.34 4.13 -11.36
CA LEU A 47 4.73 3.69 -11.45
C LEU A 47 5.74 4.85 -11.44
N ASP A 48 5.36 5.98 -12.04
CA ASP A 48 6.18 7.18 -12.12
C ASP A 48 6.28 7.97 -10.80
N LEU A 49 5.43 7.66 -9.81
CA LEU A 49 5.49 8.27 -8.48
C LEU A 49 6.10 7.32 -7.44
N GLN A 50 5.76 6.02 -7.49
CA GLN A 50 6.27 5.02 -6.54
C GLN A 50 7.61 4.39 -6.95
N GLY A 51 7.96 4.47 -8.24
CA GLY A 51 9.00 3.66 -8.83
C GLY A 51 8.56 2.20 -9.01
N GLY A 52 9.27 1.48 -9.87
CA GLY A 52 9.01 0.07 -10.13
C GLY A 52 9.34 -0.35 -11.55
N THR A 53 8.75 -1.47 -11.98
CA THR A 53 9.04 -2.11 -13.25
C THR A 53 7.81 -2.16 -14.15
N GLN A 54 7.96 -1.80 -15.43
CA GLN A 54 6.97 -2.02 -16.48
C GLN A 54 7.50 -3.06 -17.47
N LEU A 55 6.69 -4.07 -17.77
CA LEU A 55 6.98 -5.11 -18.75
C LEU A 55 5.88 -5.12 -19.80
N THR A 56 6.28 -5.16 -21.07
CA THR A 56 5.36 -5.24 -22.21
C THR A 56 5.57 -6.56 -22.93
N TYR A 57 4.51 -7.37 -22.99
CA TYR A 57 4.51 -8.66 -23.66
C TYR A 57 3.62 -8.62 -24.90
N SER A 58 4.09 -9.15 -26.03
CA SER A 58 3.23 -9.47 -27.17
C SER A 58 2.64 -10.87 -26.97
N LEU A 59 1.35 -11.03 -27.30
CA LEU A 59 0.66 -12.32 -27.24
C LEU A 59 0.73 -13.01 -28.60
N ASP A 60 1.37 -14.17 -28.65
CA ASP A 60 1.30 -15.03 -29.84
C ASP A 60 -0.03 -15.79 -29.88
N LEU A 61 -0.95 -15.32 -30.72
CA LEU A 61 -2.28 -15.90 -30.91
C LEU A 61 -2.39 -16.77 -32.17
N SER A 62 -1.27 -17.04 -32.84
CA SER A 62 -1.23 -17.75 -34.13
C SER A 62 -1.88 -19.14 -34.06
N LYS A 63 -1.81 -19.80 -32.91
CA LYS A 63 -2.47 -21.09 -32.67
C LYS A 63 -3.99 -20.94 -32.59
N ALA A 64 -4.50 -19.98 -31.82
CA ALA A 64 -5.93 -19.70 -31.71
C ALA A 64 -6.55 -19.34 -33.07
N GLU A 65 -5.85 -18.51 -33.85
CA GLU A 65 -6.28 -18.11 -35.18
C GLU A 65 -6.36 -19.29 -36.17
N LYS A 66 -5.46 -20.27 -36.05
CA LYS A 66 -5.51 -21.50 -36.85
C LYS A 66 -6.69 -22.39 -36.48
N PHE A 67 -7.00 -22.53 -35.20
CA PHE A 67 -8.16 -23.30 -34.74
C PHE A 67 -9.47 -22.72 -35.29
N ASN A 68 -9.60 -21.39 -35.34
CA ASN A 68 -10.80 -20.73 -35.86
C ASN A 68 -10.90 -20.79 -37.41
N ALA A 69 -9.83 -21.16 -38.11
CA ALA A 69 -9.81 -21.22 -39.57
C ALA A 69 -10.44 -22.51 -40.15
N ASP A 70 -10.78 -23.49 -39.31
CA ASP A 70 -11.32 -24.80 -39.74
C ASP A 70 -12.83 -24.80 -40.10
N ASP A 71 -13.47 -23.63 -40.19
CA ASP A 71 -14.90 -23.42 -40.60
C ASP A 71 -15.95 -24.23 -39.81
N ASP A 72 -15.56 -24.90 -38.72
CA ASP A 72 -16.44 -25.61 -37.80
C ASP A 72 -16.94 -24.65 -36.70
N PRO A 73 -18.24 -24.34 -36.65
CA PRO A 73 -18.81 -23.43 -35.65
C PRO A 73 -18.64 -23.91 -34.21
N GLU A 74 -18.39 -25.21 -33.97
CA GLU A 74 -18.10 -25.74 -32.63
C GLU A 74 -16.66 -25.47 -32.16
N ASN A 75 -15.75 -25.07 -33.07
CA ASN A 75 -14.33 -24.84 -32.80
C ASN A 75 -13.96 -23.35 -32.71
N ASP A 76 -14.91 -22.41 -32.78
CA ASP A 76 -14.63 -20.97 -32.76
C ASP A 76 -14.24 -20.50 -31.33
N ILE A 77 -12.95 -20.25 -31.12
CA ILE A 77 -12.41 -19.76 -29.86
C ILE A 77 -12.42 -18.23 -29.86
N ASN A 78 -13.10 -17.65 -28.88
CA ASN A 78 -13.14 -16.19 -28.75
C ASN A 78 -11.78 -15.63 -28.29
N ILE A 79 -11.02 -15.05 -29.20
CA ILE A 79 -9.69 -14.46 -28.94
C ILE A 79 -9.73 -13.45 -27.79
N ALA A 80 -10.77 -12.63 -27.68
CA ALA A 80 -10.88 -11.67 -26.59
C ALA A 80 -10.97 -12.36 -25.21
N THR A 81 -11.55 -13.56 -25.13
CA THR A 81 -11.61 -14.33 -23.88
C THR A 81 -10.25 -14.93 -23.51
N ILE A 82 -9.47 -15.39 -24.49
CA ILE A 82 -8.09 -15.86 -24.24
C ILE A 82 -7.24 -14.71 -23.72
N VAL A 83 -7.26 -13.56 -24.39
CA VAL A 83 -6.46 -12.38 -24.01
C VAL A 83 -6.83 -11.92 -22.58
N GLU A 84 -8.11 -11.97 -22.22
CA GLU A 84 -8.57 -11.66 -20.86
C GLU A 84 -8.18 -12.74 -19.82
N GLY A 85 -8.14 -14.01 -20.21
CA GLY A 85 -7.63 -15.09 -19.37
C GLY A 85 -6.13 -14.98 -19.12
N VAL A 86 -5.35 -14.54 -20.12
CA VAL A 86 -3.92 -14.20 -19.94
C VAL A 86 -3.79 -13.06 -18.94
N ARG A 87 -4.56 -11.98 -19.08
CA ARG A 87 -4.58 -10.85 -18.13
C ARG A 87 -4.86 -11.33 -16.69
N THR A 88 -5.88 -12.18 -16.53
CA THR A 88 -6.30 -12.72 -15.22
C THR A 88 -5.22 -13.59 -14.59
N THR A 89 -4.57 -14.44 -15.38
CA THR A 89 -3.48 -15.31 -14.90
C THR A 89 -2.26 -14.49 -14.50
N LEU A 90 -1.92 -13.45 -15.27
CA LEU A 90 -0.85 -12.52 -14.91
C LEU A 90 -1.18 -11.74 -13.64
N GLU A 91 -2.43 -11.28 -13.50
CA GLU A 91 -2.90 -10.61 -12.27
C GLU A 91 -2.75 -11.52 -11.05
N TYR A 92 -3.16 -12.78 -11.15
CA TYR A 92 -2.97 -13.76 -10.08
C TYR A 92 -1.48 -13.89 -9.71
N ARG A 93 -0.61 -14.18 -10.69
CA ARG A 93 0.85 -14.33 -10.48
C ARG A 93 1.50 -13.10 -9.87
N VAL A 94 1.04 -11.93 -10.24
CA VAL A 94 1.58 -10.68 -9.72
C VAL A 94 1.04 -10.37 -8.32
N ASN A 95 -0.23 -10.67 -8.02
CA ASN A 95 -0.76 -10.54 -6.66
C ASN A 95 0.00 -11.45 -5.69
N GLN A 96 0.50 -12.60 -6.15
CA GLN A 96 1.36 -13.49 -5.37
C GLN A 96 2.71 -12.86 -4.96
N LEU A 97 3.22 -11.88 -5.72
CA LEU A 97 4.45 -11.15 -5.37
C LEU A 97 4.30 -10.25 -4.13
N GLY A 98 3.10 -10.16 -3.54
CA GLY A 98 2.80 -9.19 -2.50
C GLY A 98 2.77 -7.75 -3.04
N VAL A 99 2.76 -7.59 -4.36
CA VAL A 99 2.50 -6.29 -5.01
C VAL A 99 1.06 -5.94 -4.70
N SER A 100 0.88 -4.91 -3.89
CA SER A 100 -0.43 -4.61 -3.34
C SER A 100 -1.43 -4.21 -4.43
N GLU A 101 -0.97 -3.67 -5.57
CA GLU A 101 -1.84 -3.09 -6.62
C GLU A 101 -1.17 -3.09 -8.01
N PRO A 102 -1.05 -4.24 -8.70
CA PRO A 102 -0.48 -4.26 -10.04
C PRO A 102 -1.46 -3.68 -11.07
N ASN A 103 -0.94 -2.88 -12.01
CA ASN A 103 -1.73 -2.36 -13.10
C ASN A 103 -1.44 -3.18 -14.37
N ILE A 104 -2.37 -4.08 -14.71
CA ILE A 104 -2.24 -4.98 -15.87
C ILE A 104 -3.36 -4.69 -16.86
N TYR A 105 -2.99 -4.29 -18.08
CA TYR A 105 -3.98 -3.97 -19.09
C TYR A 105 -3.54 -4.41 -20.49
N ILE A 106 -4.55 -4.64 -21.32
CA ILE A 106 -4.38 -5.04 -22.71
C ILE A 106 -4.32 -3.78 -23.58
N ALA A 107 -3.35 -3.73 -24.48
CA ALA A 107 -3.24 -2.73 -25.53
C ALA A 107 -3.23 -3.43 -26.89
N GLN A 108 -3.69 -2.73 -27.92
CA GLN A 108 -3.54 -3.19 -29.29
C GLN A 108 -2.62 -2.23 -30.02
N ALA A 109 -1.53 -2.75 -30.58
CA ALA A 109 -0.58 -1.97 -31.35
C ALA A 109 -0.22 -2.75 -32.62
N ASN A 110 -0.26 -2.09 -33.78
CA ASN A 110 0.04 -2.69 -35.08
C ASN A 110 -0.77 -3.95 -35.42
N GLY A 111 -1.97 -4.12 -34.85
CA GLY A 111 -2.82 -5.29 -35.05
C GLY A 111 -2.55 -6.45 -34.09
N GLU A 112 -1.50 -6.39 -33.28
CA GLU A 112 -1.17 -7.39 -32.27
C GLU A 112 -1.71 -7.00 -30.88
N TYR A 113 -2.07 -8.00 -30.09
CA TYR A 113 -2.44 -7.82 -28.69
C TYR A 113 -1.19 -7.79 -27.82
N GLN A 114 -1.07 -6.78 -26.99
CA GLN A 114 0.00 -6.61 -26.03
C GLN A 114 -0.58 -6.59 -24.61
N VAL A 115 0.10 -7.25 -23.68
CA VAL A 115 -0.20 -7.13 -22.25
C VAL A 115 0.90 -6.32 -21.60
N ILE A 116 0.49 -5.20 -21.00
CA ILE A 116 1.38 -4.31 -20.26
C ILE A 116 1.16 -4.58 -18.78
N VAL A 117 2.25 -4.91 -18.09
CA VAL A 117 2.28 -5.24 -16.67
C VAL A 117 3.12 -4.19 -15.96
N GLU A 118 2.45 -3.33 -15.20
CA GLU A 118 3.09 -2.29 -14.38
C GLU A 118 3.11 -2.74 -12.91
N LEU A 119 4.31 -2.97 -12.40
CA LEU A 119 4.59 -3.46 -11.05
C LEU A 119 5.18 -2.33 -10.20
N ALA A 120 4.32 -1.63 -9.47
CA ALA A 120 4.78 -0.61 -8.54
C ALA A 120 5.52 -1.25 -7.34
N GLY A 121 6.62 -0.65 -6.93
CA GLY A 121 7.42 -1.12 -5.80
C GLY A 121 8.39 -2.28 -6.08
N ILE A 122 8.27 -2.99 -7.20
CA ILE A 122 9.21 -4.05 -7.61
C ILE A 122 10.43 -3.45 -8.30
N LYS A 123 11.59 -3.55 -7.64
CA LYS A 123 12.86 -2.96 -8.08
C LYS A 123 13.74 -3.93 -8.87
N ASP A 124 13.55 -5.24 -8.74
CA ASP A 124 14.30 -6.19 -9.56
C ASP A 124 13.50 -6.56 -10.81
N ILE A 125 13.96 -6.09 -11.96
CA ILE A 125 13.32 -6.38 -13.25
C ILE A 125 13.42 -7.87 -13.62
N ASN A 126 14.45 -8.58 -13.15
CA ASN A 126 14.63 -9.99 -13.42
C ASN A 126 13.67 -10.83 -12.59
N GLU A 127 13.42 -10.43 -11.34
CA GLU A 127 12.37 -11.01 -10.49
C GLU A 127 10.98 -10.86 -11.14
N ALA A 128 10.67 -9.65 -11.63
CA ALA A 128 9.43 -9.39 -12.35
C ALA A 128 9.29 -10.26 -13.61
N LYS A 129 10.36 -10.38 -14.41
CA LYS A 129 10.37 -11.23 -15.61
C LYS A 129 10.20 -12.71 -15.32
N ALA A 130 10.86 -13.21 -14.28
CA ALA A 130 10.84 -14.62 -13.92
C ALA A 130 9.43 -15.09 -13.55
N ILE A 131 8.56 -14.18 -13.11
CA ILE A 131 7.19 -14.50 -12.68
C ILE A 131 6.18 -14.16 -13.76
N VAL A 132 6.27 -12.95 -14.32
CA VAL A 132 5.34 -12.50 -15.36
C VAL A 132 5.57 -13.26 -16.64
N GLY A 133 6.82 -13.52 -17.02
CA GLY A 133 7.23 -14.15 -18.28
C GLY A 133 7.05 -15.67 -18.35
N LYS A 134 6.51 -16.34 -17.32
CA LYS A 134 6.22 -17.78 -17.36
C LYS A 134 5.13 -18.08 -18.39
N THR A 135 5.24 -19.19 -19.12
CA THR A 135 4.14 -19.66 -19.98
C THR A 135 2.94 -20.03 -19.12
N ILE A 136 1.72 -19.77 -19.61
CA ILE A 136 0.49 -20.22 -18.96
C ILE A 136 0.24 -21.66 -19.42
N GLN A 137 0.42 -22.62 -18.51
CA GLN A 137 0.21 -24.04 -18.79
C GLN A 137 -1.08 -24.53 -18.14
N LEU A 138 -1.81 -25.37 -18.86
CA LEU A 138 -2.86 -26.22 -18.32
C LEU A 138 -2.23 -27.53 -17.82
N GLU A 139 -2.44 -27.88 -16.56
CA GLU A 139 -1.89 -29.08 -15.92
C GLU A 139 -3.03 -29.88 -15.27
N PHE A 140 -3.05 -31.20 -15.47
CA PHE A 140 -3.94 -32.10 -14.74
C PHE A 140 -3.15 -32.87 -13.69
N LYS A 141 -3.62 -32.89 -12.44
CA LYS A 141 -2.94 -33.55 -11.32
C LYS A 141 -3.85 -34.51 -10.58
N GLU A 142 -3.29 -35.63 -10.12
CA GLU A 142 -4.02 -36.61 -9.29
C GLU A 142 -3.74 -36.39 -7.80
N ALA A 143 -4.73 -36.65 -6.94
CA ALA A 143 -4.60 -36.48 -5.50
C ALA A 143 -3.73 -37.59 -4.88
N LYS A 144 -2.81 -37.24 -3.97
CA LYS A 144 -2.01 -38.23 -3.23
C LYS A 144 -2.78 -38.81 -2.04
N GLU A 145 -2.64 -40.12 -1.81
CA GLU A 145 -3.30 -40.83 -0.70
C GLU A 145 -2.48 -40.77 0.62
N ASN A 146 -1.15 -40.72 0.55
CA ASN A 146 -0.24 -40.68 1.69
C ASN A 146 0.99 -39.79 1.38
N LEU A 147 1.29 -38.82 2.24
CA LEU A 147 2.39 -37.86 2.04
C LEU A 147 3.77 -38.41 2.38
N GLU A 148 3.86 -39.47 3.20
CA GLU A 148 5.15 -40.06 3.61
C GLU A 148 5.67 -41.08 2.59
N GLU A 149 4.80 -41.92 2.02
CA GLU A 149 5.14 -42.86 0.93
C GLU A 149 5.46 -42.14 -0.39
N SER A 150 4.91 -40.94 -0.60
CA SER A 150 5.11 -40.21 -1.85
C SER A 150 6.48 -39.56 -1.98
N GLN A 151 7.23 -39.36 -0.88
CA GLN A 151 8.51 -38.64 -0.93
C GLN A 151 9.56 -39.36 -1.76
N GLU A 152 9.71 -40.69 -1.62
CA GLU A 152 10.68 -41.45 -2.41
C GLU A 152 10.30 -41.49 -3.90
N GLU A 153 9.01 -41.60 -4.20
CA GLU A 153 8.48 -41.56 -5.57
C GLU A 153 8.67 -40.17 -6.21
N ASP A 154 8.39 -39.09 -5.47
CA ASP A 154 8.56 -37.70 -5.91
C ASP A 154 10.04 -37.41 -6.22
N ILE A 155 10.96 -37.86 -5.35
CA ILE A 155 12.40 -37.73 -5.56
C ILE A 155 12.83 -38.48 -6.83
N ALA A 156 12.40 -39.73 -6.99
CA ALA A 156 12.72 -40.54 -8.17
C ALA A 156 12.17 -39.91 -9.47
N TYR A 157 10.95 -39.39 -9.42
CA TYR A 157 10.30 -38.72 -10.54
C TYR A 157 11.03 -37.44 -10.95
N MET A 158 11.32 -36.55 -10.00
CA MET A 158 12.03 -35.29 -10.27
C MET A 158 13.45 -35.53 -10.76
N LYS A 159 14.13 -36.54 -10.22
CA LYS A 159 15.44 -36.96 -10.70
C LYS A 159 15.38 -37.46 -12.15
N SER A 160 14.40 -38.29 -12.49
CA SER A 160 14.21 -38.77 -13.87
C SER A 160 13.92 -37.61 -14.84
N ARG A 161 13.16 -36.60 -14.42
CA ARG A 161 12.93 -35.37 -15.20
C ARG A 161 14.22 -34.58 -15.42
N ALA A 162 15.04 -34.43 -14.40
CA ALA A 162 16.35 -33.77 -14.50
C ALA A 162 17.30 -34.52 -15.45
N GLU A 163 17.35 -35.86 -15.36
CA GLU A 163 18.12 -36.71 -16.26
C GLU A 163 17.66 -36.58 -17.71
N LYS A 164 16.33 -36.61 -17.94
CA LYS A 164 15.75 -36.39 -19.27
C LYS A 164 16.11 -35.02 -19.83
N ALA A 165 15.99 -33.96 -19.03
CA ALA A 165 16.34 -32.61 -19.44
C ALA A 165 17.83 -32.51 -19.83
N LEU A 166 18.72 -33.13 -19.06
CA LEU A 166 20.15 -33.16 -19.37
C LEU A 166 20.45 -33.90 -20.69
N ILE A 167 19.75 -35.00 -20.98
CA ILE A 167 19.90 -35.74 -22.25
C ILE A 167 19.40 -34.90 -23.43
N GLU A 168 18.26 -34.21 -23.30
CA GLU A 168 17.72 -33.39 -24.37
C GLU A 168 18.66 -32.24 -24.80
N MET A 169 19.55 -31.79 -23.89
CA MET A 169 20.56 -30.73 -24.13
C MET A 169 21.64 -31.14 -25.14
N GLU A 170 21.73 -32.41 -25.54
CA GLU A 170 22.58 -32.83 -26.66
C GLU A 170 22.08 -32.28 -28.01
N THR A 171 20.79 -31.92 -28.10
CA THR A 171 20.11 -31.59 -29.37
C THR A 171 19.41 -30.25 -29.37
N ARG A 172 19.14 -29.65 -28.20
CA ARG A 172 18.42 -28.37 -28.05
C ARG A 172 19.17 -27.44 -27.09
N SER A 173 18.85 -26.15 -27.14
CA SER A 173 19.48 -25.17 -26.24
C SER A 173 18.98 -25.30 -24.80
N PHE A 174 19.80 -24.86 -23.84
CA PHE A 174 19.47 -24.89 -22.41
C PHE A 174 18.23 -24.03 -22.11
N ASP A 175 18.13 -22.84 -22.71
CA ASP A 175 16.98 -21.93 -22.64
C ASP A 175 15.68 -22.59 -23.11
N GLU A 176 15.69 -23.26 -24.27
CA GLU A 176 14.50 -23.94 -24.81
C GLU A 176 14.01 -25.05 -23.88
N ILE A 177 14.93 -25.86 -23.36
CA ILE A 177 14.60 -26.95 -22.44
C ILE A 177 14.09 -26.41 -21.11
N GLY A 178 14.77 -25.39 -20.56
CA GLY A 178 14.39 -24.73 -19.33
C GLY A 178 12.98 -24.14 -19.39
N LYS A 179 12.70 -23.33 -20.43
CA LYS A 179 11.37 -22.74 -20.65
C LYS A 179 10.27 -23.78 -20.84
N LYS A 180 10.58 -24.90 -21.51
CA LYS A 180 9.62 -26.00 -21.71
C LYS A 180 9.39 -26.81 -20.44
N ALA A 181 10.42 -27.05 -19.64
CA ALA A 181 10.35 -27.88 -18.44
C ALA A 181 9.76 -27.13 -17.23
N GLN A 182 9.83 -25.80 -17.24
CA GLN A 182 9.32 -24.94 -16.17
C GLN A 182 7.82 -25.18 -15.92
N THR A 183 7.48 -25.42 -14.65
CA THR A 183 6.10 -25.65 -14.22
C THR A 183 5.52 -24.38 -13.61
N SER A 184 4.21 -24.22 -13.71
CA SER A 184 3.55 -23.01 -13.22
C SER A 184 3.50 -22.93 -11.68
N ASP A 185 3.50 -24.08 -11.01
CA ASP A 185 3.53 -24.21 -9.54
C ASP A 185 4.91 -23.96 -8.92
N GLY A 186 5.95 -23.79 -9.74
CA GLY A 186 7.32 -23.54 -9.28
C GLY A 186 8.08 -24.78 -8.80
N LYS A 187 7.60 -25.99 -9.06
CA LYS A 187 8.38 -27.21 -8.83
C LYS A 187 9.58 -27.33 -9.76
N ILE A 188 9.42 -26.95 -11.02
CA ILE A 188 10.53 -26.83 -11.96
C ILE A 188 10.69 -25.36 -12.33
N VAL A 189 11.87 -24.80 -12.09
CA VAL A 189 12.13 -23.38 -12.31
C VAL A 189 13.35 -23.20 -13.20
N TYR A 190 13.17 -22.48 -14.30
CA TYR A 190 14.26 -22.00 -15.14
C TYR A 190 14.51 -20.51 -14.86
N GLU A 191 15.77 -20.16 -14.62
CA GLU A 191 16.18 -18.82 -14.20
C GLU A 191 17.55 -18.48 -14.78
N GLU A 192 17.75 -17.21 -15.15
CA GLU A 192 19.08 -16.64 -15.37
C GLU A 192 19.45 -15.81 -14.14
N LEU A 193 20.58 -16.15 -13.51
CA LEU A 193 21.02 -15.56 -12.25
C LEU A 193 22.42 -14.96 -12.42
N SER A 194 22.57 -13.72 -11.98
CA SER A 194 23.89 -13.08 -11.80
C SER A 194 24.20 -12.98 -10.31
N ARG A 195 25.29 -13.59 -9.87
CA ARG A 195 25.67 -13.70 -8.45
C ARG A 195 27.15 -13.49 -8.23
N PHE A 196 27.49 -12.83 -7.12
CA PHE A 196 28.84 -12.85 -6.57
C PHE A 196 29.13 -14.20 -5.90
N LYS A 197 30.40 -14.55 -5.71
CA LYS A 197 30.80 -15.89 -5.22
C LYS A 197 30.15 -16.26 -3.89
N ASP A 198 30.05 -15.31 -2.98
CA ASP A 198 29.49 -15.44 -1.63
C ASP A 198 27.96 -15.57 -1.62
N GLU A 199 27.28 -15.07 -2.66
CA GLU A 199 25.82 -15.17 -2.83
C GLU A 199 25.38 -16.55 -3.35
N ILE A 200 26.32 -17.38 -3.82
CA ILE A 200 26.03 -18.75 -4.25
C ILE A 200 26.02 -19.67 -3.01
N PRO A 201 24.95 -20.46 -2.80
CA PRO A 201 24.86 -21.43 -1.71
C PRO A 201 26.05 -22.36 -1.62
N GLU A 202 26.44 -22.69 -0.39
CA GLU A 202 27.71 -23.36 -0.10
C GLU A 202 27.81 -24.76 -0.73
N SER A 203 26.70 -25.52 -0.77
CA SER A 203 26.70 -26.89 -1.31
C SER A 203 27.18 -27.01 -2.77
N TYR A 204 26.93 -26.00 -3.60
CA TYR A 204 27.27 -26.01 -5.02
C TYR A 204 28.15 -24.85 -5.47
N ARG A 205 28.50 -23.92 -4.58
CA ARG A 205 29.33 -22.73 -4.85
C ARG A 205 30.57 -23.06 -5.66
N GLU A 206 31.43 -23.93 -5.16
CA GLU A 206 32.71 -24.22 -5.81
C GLU A 206 32.55 -24.91 -7.15
N LYS A 207 31.50 -25.73 -7.33
CA LYS A 207 31.23 -26.41 -8.60
C LYS A 207 30.79 -25.42 -9.68
N VAL A 208 29.79 -24.59 -9.38
CA VAL A 208 29.29 -23.58 -10.32
C VAL A 208 30.33 -22.49 -10.57
N TRP A 209 31.06 -22.06 -9.54
CA TRP A 209 32.07 -21.01 -9.67
C TRP A 209 33.23 -21.41 -10.58
N ASN A 210 33.64 -22.67 -10.53
CA ASN A 210 34.79 -23.18 -11.29
C ASN A 210 34.38 -23.88 -12.60
N ALA A 211 33.10 -23.88 -12.95
CA ALA A 211 32.61 -24.49 -14.18
C ALA A 211 33.05 -23.73 -15.44
N GLU A 212 33.13 -24.45 -16.55
CA GLU A 212 33.48 -23.85 -17.84
C GLU A 212 32.34 -22.96 -18.35
N ILE A 213 32.69 -21.72 -18.69
CA ILE A 213 31.76 -20.73 -19.23
C ILE A 213 31.31 -21.13 -20.65
N LEU A 214 30.04 -20.88 -21.00
CA LEU A 214 29.34 -21.26 -22.23
C LEU A 214 29.19 -22.78 -22.45
N LYS A 215 29.36 -23.59 -21.40
CA LYS A 215 29.13 -25.03 -21.46
C LYS A 215 28.19 -25.47 -20.35
N VAL A 216 27.21 -26.29 -20.71
CA VAL A 216 26.33 -26.94 -19.74
C VAL A 216 27.16 -27.86 -18.85
N MET A 217 26.94 -27.80 -17.53
CA MET A 217 27.57 -28.70 -16.59
C MET A 217 27.06 -30.14 -16.81
N PRO A 218 27.94 -31.15 -16.93
CA PRO A 218 27.53 -32.51 -17.25
C PRO A 218 26.94 -33.28 -16.06
N GLU A 219 26.96 -32.70 -14.86
CA GLU A 219 26.46 -33.32 -13.64
C GLU A 219 25.18 -32.64 -13.15
N ILE A 220 24.22 -33.45 -12.67
CA ILE A 220 23.07 -32.97 -11.91
C ILE A 220 23.54 -32.74 -10.48
N LEU A 221 23.38 -31.52 -9.97
CA LEU A 221 23.74 -31.18 -8.60
C LEU A 221 22.56 -31.41 -7.66
N GLU A 222 22.78 -32.12 -6.57
CA GLU A 222 21.83 -32.22 -5.48
C GLU A 222 21.93 -30.94 -4.63
N ILE A 223 20.78 -30.31 -4.40
CA ILE A 223 20.64 -29.06 -3.67
C ILE A 223 19.92 -29.41 -2.37
N ASN A 224 20.63 -29.25 -1.26
CA ASN A 224 20.16 -29.62 0.08
C ASN A 224 20.16 -28.43 1.05
N ASP A 225 20.52 -27.25 0.55
CA ASP A 225 20.67 -26.01 1.28
C ASP A 225 20.20 -24.82 0.44
N GLY A 226 19.98 -23.70 1.11
CA GLY A 226 19.42 -22.50 0.51
C GLY A 226 17.92 -22.41 0.65
N PHE A 227 17.41 -21.20 0.48
CA PHE A 227 15.98 -20.90 0.46
C PHE A 227 15.66 -20.33 -0.91
N THR A 228 14.61 -20.85 -1.54
CA THR A 228 13.97 -20.20 -2.68
C THR A 228 12.68 -19.64 -2.16
N PHE A 229 12.33 -18.48 -2.67
CA PHE A 229 10.98 -18.01 -2.53
C PHE A 229 10.24 -18.61 -3.72
N ASN A 230 9.12 -19.28 -3.47
CA ASN A 230 8.22 -19.57 -4.58
C ASN A 230 7.70 -18.22 -5.15
N ALA A 231 6.92 -18.27 -6.22
CA ALA A 231 6.31 -17.07 -6.79
C ALA A 231 5.42 -16.27 -5.80
N LEU A 232 5.14 -16.82 -4.61
CA LEU A 232 4.36 -16.24 -3.51
C LEU A 232 5.21 -15.55 -2.42
N MET A 233 6.52 -15.37 -2.61
CA MET A 233 7.42 -14.82 -1.58
C MET A 233 7.40 -15.63 -0.25
N GLN A 234 6.92 -16.86 -0.30
CA GLN A 234 7.01 -17.80 0.81
C GLN A 234 8.34 -18.53 0.67
N GLY A 235 9.18 -18.41 1.71
CA GLY A 235 10.48 -19.07 1.74
C GLY A 235 10.31 -20.57 1.93
N PHE A 236 10.78 -21.35 0.97
CA PHE A 236 10.88 -22.80 1.08
C PHE A 236 12.34 -23.22 0.98
N GLU A 237 12.69 -24.22 1.77
CA GLU A 237 14.00 -24.87 1.65
C GLU A 237 14.18 -25.38 0.22
N GLN A 238 15.31 -25.05 -0.40
CA GLN A 238 15.70 -25.64 -1.68
C GLN A 238 16.20 -27.05 -1.40
N LYS A 239 15.28 -28.02 -1.47
CA LYS A 239 15.61 -29.45 -1.54
C LYS A 239 15.24 -29.95 -2.93
N GLY A 240 16.24 -30.39 -3.70
CA GLY A 240 16.02 -30.73 -5.10
C GLY A 240 17.26 -31.05 -5.90
N PHE A 241 17.10 -31.02 -7.22
CA PHE A 241 18.16 -31.22 -8.20
C PHE A 241 18.31 -29.95 -9.05
N ALA A 242 19.52 -29.66 -9.53
CA ALA A 242 19.76 -28.52 -10.41
C ALA A 242 20.72 -28.85 -11.55
N LEU A 243 20.39 -28.32 -12.72
CA LEU A 243 21.26 -28.22 -13.88
C LEU A 243 21.72 -26.77 -14.03
N PHE A 244 22.96 -26.58 -14.48
CA PHE A 244 23.57 -25.26 -14.60
C PHE A 244 24.24 -25.07 -15.95
N HIS A 245 24.10 -23.87 -16.50
CA HIS A 245 24.80 -23.41 -17.69
C HIS A 245 25.43 -22.04 -17.42
N PRO A 246 26.70 -22.01 -16.99
CA PRO A 246 27.44 -20.77 -16.80
C PRO A 246 27.60 -20.00 -18.11
N LEU A 247 27.20 -18.73 -18.14
CA LEU A 247 27.17 -17.90 -19.36
C LEU A 247 28.35 -16.92 -19.44
N SER A 248 28.68 -16.25 -18.34
CA SER A 248 29.78 -15.29 -18.30
C SER A 248 30.30 -15.07 -16.88
N LYS A 249 31.51 -14.54 -16.77
CA LYS A 249 32.08 -14.04 -15.52
C LYS A 249 32.74 -12.70 -15.79
N ILE A 250 32.27 -11.64 -15.11
CA ILE A 250 32.71 -10.26 -15.33
C ILE A 250 33.14 -9.62 -14.01
N MET A 251 34.01 -8.62 -14.08
CA MET A 251 34.32 -7.78 -12.92
C MET A 251 33.23 -6.72 -12.76
N GLU A 252 32.57 -6.69 -11.61
CA GLU A 252 31.54 -5.71 -11.28
C GLU A 252 31.89 -5.02 -9.96
N GLU A 253 31.59 -3.72 -9.89
CA GLU A 253 31.81 -2.93 -8.69
C GLU A 253 30.59 -3.07 -7.78
N ARG A 254 30.79 -3.53 -6.54
CA ARG A 254 29.73 -3.57 -5.52
C ARG A 254 30.17 -2.91 -4.23
N THR A 255 29.21 -2.28 -3.58
CA THR A 255 29.39 -1.76 -2.22
C THR A 255 29.16 -2.89 -1.23
N VAL A 256 30.23 -3.31 -0.55
CA VAL A 256 30.16 -4.31 0.51
C VAL A 256 30.15 -3.57 1.84
N THR A 257 29.06 -3.73 2.59
CA THR A 257 28.97 -3.26 3.97
C THR A 257 29.41 -4.40 4.88
N THR A 258 30.60 -4.28 5.44
CA THR A 258 31.03 -5.20 6.51
C THR A 258 30.55 -4.62 7.83
N PRO A 259 29.78 -5.36 8.64
CA PRO A 259 29.41 -4.93 9.98
C PRO A 259 30.67 -4.53 10.76
N GLY A 260 30.62 -3.40 11.46
CA GLY A 260 31.68 -3.02 12.40
C GLY A 260 31.77 -4.04 13.54
N LYS A 261 32.87 -4.02 14.29
CA LYS A 261 32.99 -4.88 15.49
C LYS A 261 31.91 -4.53 16.51
N ASP A 262 31.45 -5.52 17.26
CA ASP A 262 30.45 -5.27 18.29
C ASP A 262 31.02 -4.33 19.36
N PHE A 263 30.24 -3.30 19.69
CA PHE A 263 30.61 -2.30 20.70
C PHE A 263 30.84 -2.96 22.07
N GLU A 264 30.07 -4.00 22.40
CA GLU A 264 30.18 -4.76 23.64
C GLU A 264 31.44 -5.63 23.65
N GLU A 265 31.79 -6.27 22.54
CA GLU A 265 33.03 -7.04 22.42
C GLU A 265 34.27 -6.16 22.65
N LEU A 266 34.28 -4.95 22.09
CA LEU A 266 35.38 -3.99 22.28
C LEU A 266 35.43 -3.38 23.68
N ALA A 267 34.29 -3.33 24.37
CA ALA A 267 34.20 -2.84 25.75
C ALA A 267 34.56 -3.92 26.79
N GLN A 268 34.44 -5.21 26.45
CA GLN A 268 34.77 -6.33 27.33
C GLN A 268 36.28 -6.39 27.64
N GLY A 269 36.64 -6.18 28.90
CA GLY A 269 38.02 -6.16 29.39
C GLY A 269 38.48 -4.80 29.96
N MET A 270 37.64 -3.76 29.89
CA MET A 270 37.91 -2.46 30.50
C MET A 270 37.61 -2.47 32.01
N GLN A 271 38.40 -1.71 32.80
CA GLN A 271 38.31 -1.73 34.28
C GLN A 271 37.06 -1.03 34.85
N GLU A 272 36.36 -0.19 34.08
CA GLU A 272 35.13 0.52 34.52
C GLU A 272 33.87 -0.20 33.99
N ASN A 273 32.75 -0.09 34.73
CA ASN A 273 31.44 -0.56 34.25
C ASN A 273 31.12 0.06 32.89
N TYR A 274 31.09 -0.76 31.83
CA TYR A 274 30.89 -0.30 30.45
C TYR A 274 29.45 0.06 30.11
N LYS A 275 28.49 -0.16 31.02
CA LYS A 275 27.07 0.12 30.79
C LYS A 275 26.49 0.91 31.96
N ASP A 276 25.83 2.02 31.64
CA ASP A 276 25.07 2.85 32.58
C ASP A 276 23.57 2.67 32.24
N GLU A 277 22.81 2.06 33.14
CA GLU A 277 21.40 1.73 32.91
C GLU A 277 20.47 2.71 33.63
N ASN A 278 19.47 3.21 32.91
CA ASN A 278 18.43 4.07 33.43
C ASN A 278 18.93 5.27 34.27
N VAL A 279 20.01 5.90 33.83
CA VAL A 279 20.62 7.05 34.52
C VAL A 279 20.03 8.37 34.02
N SER A 280 19.88 9.36 34.91
CA SER A 280 19.50 10.72 34.51
C SER A 280 20.65 11.41 33.76
N LEU A 281 20.33 12.43 32.96
CA LEU A 281 21.35 13.25 32.28
C LEU A 281 22.36 13.87 33.27
N ASP A 282 21.94 14.14 34.50
CA ASP A 282 22.79 14.72 35.56
C ASP A 282 23.92 13.79 36.02
N TYR A 283 23.78 12.47 35.79
CA TYR A 283 24.82 11.49 36.10
C TYR A 283 26.08 11.68 35.24
N PHE A 284 25.94 12.28 34.05
CA PHE A 284 27.05 12.46 33.12
C PHE A 284 27.82 13.77 33.37
N PRO A 285 29.15 13.79 33.12
CA PRO A 285 29.96 15.01 33.19
C PRO A 285 29.40 16.12 32.29
N PRO A 286 29.53 17.41 32.67
CA PRO A 286 29.02 18.53 31.86
C PRO A 286 29.43 18.47 30.39
N GLU A 287 30.66 18.03 30.11
CA GLU A 287 31.24 17.90 28.77
C GLU A 287 30.57 16.83 27.91
N ALA A 288 29.84 15.87 28.51
CA ALA A 288 29.17 14.78 27.81
C ALA A 288 27.65 14.95 27.69
N ARG A 289 27.04 15.89 28.42
CA ARG A 289 25.57 16.05 28.49
C ARG A 289 24.95 16.44 27.15
N ASP A 290 25.55 17.38 26.44
CA ASP A 290 25.05 17.86 25.15
C ASP A 290 25.13 16.77 24.08
N VAL A 291 26.20 15.98 24.10
CA VAL A 291 26.40 14.84 23.19
C VAL A 291 25.40 13.73 23.49
N ILE A 292 25.22 13.33 24.75
CA ILE A 292 24.31 12.25 25.15
C ILE A 292 22.84 12.64 24.93
N SER A 293 22.47 13.90 25.21
CA SER A 293 21.09 14.37 25.02
C SER A 293 20.67 14.43 23.56
N SER A 294 21.61 14.70 22.65
CA SER A 294 21.42 14.77 21.19
C SER A 294 21.62 13.44 20.45
N LEU A 295 22.23 12.44 21.09
CA LEU A 295 22.51 11.15 20.48
C LEU A 295 21.22 10.33 20.24
N GLY A 296 21.00 9.92 18.99
CA GLY A 296 19.87 9.06 18.61
C GLY A 296 20.01 7.63 19.15
N ALA A 297 18.89 6.91 19.25
CA ALA A 297 18.90 5.50 19.67
C ALA A 297 19.80 4.64 18.76
N ASN A 298 20.58 3.74 19.36
CA ASN A 298 21.58 2.88 18.72
C ASN A 298 22.68 3.63 17.94
N LYS A 299 22.87 4.94 18.19
CA LYS A 299 23.99 5.72 17.64
C LYS A 299 25.16 5.78 18.61
N ILE A 300 26.33 6.05 18.07
CA ILE A 300 27.60 6.17 18.80
C ILE A 300 28.05 7.64 18.72
N SER A 301 28.57 8.17 19.83
CA SER A 301 29.11 9.52 19.90
C SER A 301 30.47 9.64 19.23
N ASP A 302 30.88 10.86 18.93
CA ASP A 302 32.30 11.16 18.74
C ASP A 302 33.10 10.91 20.05
N VAL A 303 34.43 10.86 19.93
CA VAL A 303 35.32 10.72 21.09
C VAL A 303 35.24 11.97 21.97
N ILE A 304 34.77 11.80 23.20
CA ILE A 304 34.66 12.87 24.20
C ILE A 304 35.94 12.90 25.03
N GLU A 305 36.55 14.07 25.14
CA GLU A 305 37.74 14.30 25.95
C GLU A 305 37.38 14.87 27.33
N LEU A 306 37.76 14.15 28.39
CA LEU A 306 37.68 14.61 29.78
C LEU A 306 39.09 14.91 30.33
N SER A 307 39.16 15.45 31.55
CA SER A 307 40.44 15.82 32.20
C SER A 307 41.47 14.69 32.20
N GLU A 308 41.07 13.49 32.61
CA GLU A 308 41.96 12.33 32.80
C GLU A 308 41.70 11.17 31.83
N LYS A 309 40.66 11.25 30.99
CA LYS A 309 40.22 10.10 30.15
C LYS A 309 39.55 10.53 28.86
N TYR A 310 39.54 9.62 27.89
CA TYR A 310 38.73 9.71 26.67
C TYR A 310 37.58 8.71 26.75
N ILE A 311 36.39 9.09 26.28
CA ILE A 311 35.18 8.25 26.33
C ILE A 311 34.43 8.25 25.00
N LEU A 312 33.98 7.08 24.56
CA LEU A 312 32.98 6.88 23.50
C LEU A 312 31.68 6.36 24.11
N PHE A 313 30.53 6.91 23.73
CA PHE A 313 29.22 6.46 24.19
C PHE A 313 28.41 5.83 23.06
N LYS A 314 27.68 4.76 23.35
CA LYS A 314 26.61 4.21 22.50
C LYS A 314 25.28 4.34 23.22
N MET A 315 24.31 4.99 22.58
CA MET A 315 22.95 5.12 23.12
C MET A 315 22.20 3.81 22.91
N LEU A 316 21.73 3.18 23.99
CA LEU A 316 20.95 1.94 23.91
C LEU A 316 19.45 2.22 24.00
N SER A 317 19.02 3.06 24.95
CA SER A 317 17.63 3.50 25.05
C SER A 317 17.49 4.89 25.68
N LYS A 318 16.37 5.55 25.36
CA LYS A 318 15.95 6.82 25.94
C LYS A 318 14.51 6.65 26.42
N GLU A 319 14.34 6.41 27.71
CA GLU A 319 13.04 6.18 28.33
C GLU A 319 12.62 7.41 29.14
N GLY A 320 11.32 7.74 29.11
CA GLY A 320 10.76 8.85 29.89
C GLY A 320 9.66 8.34 30.82
N ARG A 321 9.57 8.88 32.04
CA ARG A 321 8.37 8.75 32.86
C ARG A 321 7.27 9.70 32.35
N ALA A 322 6.02 9.23 32.40
CA ALA A 322 4.84 10.02 32.07
C ALA A 322 4.62 11.16 33.08
N GLU A 323 4.00 12.25 32.63
CA GLU A 323 3.58 13.39 33.45
C GLU A 323 2.62 12.92 34.56
N GLN A 324 2.89 13.33 35.81
CA GLN A 324 2.03 13.08 36.96
C GLN A 324 1.48 14.40 37.50
N VAL A 325 0.22 14.39 37.94
CA VAL A 325 -0.42 15.55 38.57
C VAL A 325 -0.94 15.17 39.94
N GLN A 326 -0.90 16.12 40.87
CA GLN A 326 -1.66 16.05 42.12
C GLN A 326 -2.90 16.93 41.96
N ALA A 327 -4.07 16.40 42.31
CA ALA A 327 -5.32 17.13 42.18
C ALA A 327 -6.31 16.80 43.31
N SER A 328 -7.23 17.71 43.54
CA SER A 328 -8.39 17.51 44.41
C SER A 328 -9.69 17.69 43.63
N HIS A 329 -10.78 17.09 44.09
CA HIS A 329 -12.08 17.20 43.41
C HIS A 329 -13.28 17.34 44.34
N ILE A 330 -14.38 17.84 43.78
CA ILE A 330 -15.72 17.76 44.37
C ILE A 330 -16.59 16.94 43.44
N LEU A 331 -17.07 15.78 43.90
CA LEU A 331 -17.94 14.90 43.14
C LEU A 331 -19.40 15.14 43.50
N ILE A 332 -20.24 15.43 42.51
CA ILE A 332 -21.70 15.45 42.63
C ILE A 332 -22.26 14.30 41.79
N SER A 333 -22.59 13.19 42.45
CA SER A 333 -23.10 11.98 41.78
C SER A 333 -24.59 12.10 41.41
N HIS A 334 -25.10 11.22 40.55
CA HIS A 334 -26.53 11.10 40.26
C HIS A 334 -26.97 9.64 40.24
N ASN A 335 -28.28 9.42 40.22
CA ASN A 335 -28.92 8.10 40.22
C ASN A 335 -28.59 7.18 39.04
N GLU A 336 -27.86 7.66 38.04
CA GLU A 336 -27.37 6.84 36.91
C GLU A 336 -25.87 6.52 37.05
N ALA A 337 -25.19 7.06 38.07
CA ALA A 337 -23.81 6.73 38.40
C ALA A 337 -23.76 5.54 39.36
N ASP A 338 -22.72 4.70 39.26
CA ASP A 338 -22.54 3.43 39.99
C ASP A 338 -22.12 3.65 41.46
N LEU A 339 -22.84 4.52 42.17
CA LEU A 339 -22.66 4.88 43.57
C LEU A 339 -24.03 4.78 44.26
N ASP A 340 -24.12 4.12 45.43
CA ASP A 340 -25.32 3.92 46.28
C ASP A 340 -26.03 5.24 46.70
N ILE A 341 -26.58 6.00 45.74
CA ILE A 341 -27.17 7.32 45.94
C ILE A 341 -28.49 7.38 45.16
N GLU A 342 -29.55 6.89 45.81
CA GLU A 342 -30.88 6.69 45.20
C GLU A 342 -31.69 7.99 44.96
N THR A 343 -31.20 9.19 45.31
CA THR A 343 -32.10 10.34 45.54
C THR A 343 -32.04 11.50 44.54
N ARG A 344 -31.01 11.66 43.71
CA ARG A 344 -30.90 12.83 42.78
C ARG A 344 -30.78 12.45 41.31
N THR A 345 -31.58 13.11 40.46
CA THR A 345 -31.50 12.95 38.99
C THR A 345 -30.25 13.60 38.41
N LYS A 346 -29.86 13.20 37.20
CA LYS A 346 -28.74 13.78 36.47
C LYS A 346 -28.89 15.29 36.27
N GLU A 347 -30.07 15.79 35.92
CA GLU A 347 -30.32 17.24 35.81
C GLU A 347 -30.14 17.97 37.15
N ALA A 348 -30.63 17.38 38.24
CA ALA A 348 -30.48 17.97 39.57
C ALA A 348 -29.01 18.00 40.02
N ALA A 349 -28.24 16.96 39.70
CA ALA A 349 -26.80 16.91 39.96
C ALA A 349 -26.03 17.96 39.14
N SER A 350 -26.38 18.14 37.86
CA SER A 350 -25.77 19.16 37.01
C SER A 350 -26.04 20.58 37.51
N ILE A 351 -27.28 20.87 37.92
CA ILE A 351 -27.66 22.16 38.51
C ILE A 351 -26.89 22.40 39.81
N LEU A 352 -26.78 21.38 40.66
CA LEU A 352 -26.04 21.46 41.91
C LEU A 352 -24.54 21.69 41.66
N ALA A 353 -23.93 20.96 40.72
CA ALA A 353 -22.53 21.14 40.37
C ALA A 353 -22.23 22.57 39.86
N ASN A 354 -23.09 23.12 38.99
CA ASN A 354 -22.94 24.50 38.54
C ASN A 354 -23.13 25.53 39.67
N LYS A 355 -24.03 25.26 40.62
CA LYS A 355 -24.21 26.11 41.81
C LYS A 355 -22.97 26.06 42.72
N VAL A 356 -22.40 24.88 42.93
CA VAL A 356 -21.18 24.71 43.73
C VAL A 356 -20.01 25.44 43.06
N LEU A 357 -19.86 25.34 41.74
CA LEU A 357 -18.84 26.08 40.99
C LEU A 357 -19.00 27.60 41.16
N LEU A 358 -20.22 28.12 41.13
CA LEU A 358 -20.49 29.54 41.41
C LEU A 358 -20.09 29.94 42.83
N GLU A 359 -20.40 29.13 43.85
CA GLU A 359 -20.01 29.40 45.25
C GLU A 359 -18.48 29.45 45.42
N ILE A 360 -17.74 28.62 44.66
CA ILE A 360 -16.27 28.65 44.62
C ILE A 360 -15.78 29.94 43.92
N GLN A 361 -16.38 30.29 42.78
CA GLN A 361 -16.01 31.51 42.03
C GLN A 361 -16.32 32.81 42.79
N GLU A 362 -17.30 32.81 43.69
CA GLU A 362 -17.61 33.92 44.60
C GLU A 362 -16.66 34.01 45.80
N GLY A 363 -15.65 33.12 45.89
CA GLY A 363 -14.61 33.16 46.92
C GLY A 363 -14.86 32.26 48.12
N GLY A 364 -15.73 31.25 47.99
CA GLY A 364 -15.95 30.26 49.03
C GLY A 364 -14.74 29.35 49.27
N ASP A 365 -14.56 28.93 50.53
CA ASP A 365 -13.45 28.07 50.96
C ASP A 365 -13.59 26.63 50.43
N TRP A 366 -12.58 26.15 49.71
CA TRP A 366 -12.59 24.86 49.00
C TRP A 366 -12.85 23.68 49.95
N ASP A 367 -12.19 23.64 51.11
CA ASP A 367 -12.30 22.54 52.06
C ASP A 367 -13.71 22.48 52.67
N THR A 368 -14.25 23.64 53.06
CA THR A 368 -15.60 23.77 53.60
C THR A 368 -16.66 23.37 52.57
N ILE A 369 -16.50 23.79 51.32
CA ILE A 369 -17.41 23.45 50.21
C ILE A 369 -17.32 21.96 49.89
N THR A 370 -16.11 21.39 49.84
CA THR A 370 -15.90 19.96 49.59
C THR A 370 -16.55 19.10 50.67
N GLN A 371 -16.34 19.42 51.95
CA GLN A 371 -16.98 18.74 53.07
C GLN A 371 -18.51 18.91 53.07
N ARG A 372 -19.03 20.01 52.53
CA ARG A 372 -20.47 20.22 52.44
C ARG A 372 -21.11 19.43 51.30
N TYR A 373 -20.53 19.50 50.10
CA TYR A 373 -21.22 19.10 48.88
C TYR A 373 -20.68 17.83 48.21
N SER A 374 -19.42 17.44 48.41
CA SER A 374 -18.87 16.26 47.74
C SER A 374 -19.57 14.99 48.20
N ASP A 375 -19.89 14.10 47.27
CA ASP A 375 -20.45 12.77 47.51
C ASP A 375 -19.37 11.69 47.57
N ASP A 376 -18.11 12.02 47.24
CA ASP A 376 -17.00 11.08 47.40
C ASP A 376 -16.65 10.92 48.88
N LYS A 377 -17.17 9.86 49.50
CA LYS A 377 -16.94 9.56 50.92
C LYS A 377 -15.47 9.31 51.24
N ALA A 378 -14.64 8.89 50.28
CA ALA A 378 -13.24 8.58 50.50
C ALA A 378 -12.40 9.85 50.70
N THR A 379 -12.59 10.85 49.84
CA THR A 379 -11.76 12.07 49.81
C THR A 379 -12.44 13.30 50.41
N LYS A 380 -13.76 13.28 50.65
CA LYS A 380 -14.55 14.41 51.19
C LYS A 380 -13.97 15.01 52.48
N ASN A 381 -13.46 14.19 53.38
CA ASN A 381 -12.86 14.65 54.65
C ASN A 381 -11.38 15.07 54.50
N GLN A 382 -10.82 14.95 53.31
CA GLN A 382 -9.43 15.29 52.95
C GLN A 382 -9.42 16.37 51.85
N ALA A 383 -10.37 17.31 51.91
CA ALA A 383 -10.51 18.39 50.92
C ALA A 383 -10.64 17.90 49.46
N GLY A 384 -11.04 16.64 49.27
CA GLY A 384 -11.16 16.03 47.94
C GLY A 384 -9.84 15.60 47.32
N ASP A 385 -8.73 15.55 48.08
CA ASP A 385 -7.40 15.19 47.57
C ASP A 385 -7.34 13.75 47.05
N LEU A 386 -6.93 13.61 45.78
CA LEU A 386 -6.79 12.34 45.08
C LEU A 386 -5.34 11.82 45.08
N GLY A 387 -4.40 12.60 45.62
CA GLY A 387 -2.97 12.29 45.56
C GLY A 387 -2.40 12.41 44.15
N LEU A 388 -1.22 11.81 43.94
CA LEU A 388 -0.51 11.79 42.67
C LEU A 388 -1.03 10.71 41.75
N PHE A 389 -1.33 11.06 40.50
CA PHE A 389 -1.76 10.11 39.49
C PHE A 389 -1.31 10.47 38.08
N GLU A 390 -1.27 9.46 37.22
CA GLU A 390 -0.94 9.57 35.79
C GLU A 390 -2.21 9.71 34.96
N PHE A 391 -2.09 10.24 33.74
CA PHE A 391 -3.21 10.37 32.79
C PHE A 391 -3.97 9.05 32.59
N SER A 392 -3.25 7.92 32.57
CA SER A 392 -3.81 6.58 32.36
C SER A 392 -4.62 6.02 33.54
N LYS A 393 -4.53 6.64 34.73
CA LYS A 393 -5.14 6.15 35.97
C LYS A 393 -6.50 6.78 36.30
N MET A 394 -6.96 7.73 35.47
CA MET A 394 -8.24 8.42 35.64
C MET A 394 -9.13 8.24 34.41
N HIS A 395 -10.45 8.41 34.58
CA HIS A 395 -11.37 8.42 33.44
C HIS A 395 -11.04 9.57 32.48
N LYS A 396 -11.11 9.30 31.17
CA LYS A 396 -10.62 10.19 30.13
C LYS A 396 -11.10 11.66 30.25
N PRO A 397 -12.38 11.96 30.49
CA PRO A 397 -12.83 13.36 30.66
C PRO A 397 -12.22 14.05 31.88
N PHE A 398 -12.01 13.32 32.97
CA PHE A 398 -11.36 13.81 34.18
C PHE A 398 -9.87 14.10 33.91
N ALA A 399 -9.18 13.13 33.29
CA ALA A 399 -7.76 13.23 32.94
C ALA A 399 -7.49 14.39 31.98
N GLU A 400 -8.27 14.52 30.90
CA GLU A 400 -8.11 15.62 29.94
C GLU A 400 -8.33 16.98 30.59
N SER A 401 -9.31 17.11 31.48
CA SER A 401 -9.55 18.37 32.18
C SER A 401 -8.42 18.72 33.13
N VAL A 402 -7.96 17.80 33.97
CA VAL A 402 -6.97 18.13 35.02
C VAL A 402 -5.57 18.35 34.47
N PHE A 403 -5.18 17.63 33.41
CA PHE A 403 -3.87 17.82 32.78
C PHE A 403 -3.80 19.12 31.95
N ALA A 404 -4.95 19.65 31.50
CA ALA A 404 -5.00 20.93 30.79
C ALA A 404 -4.94 22.17 31.70
N LEU A 405 -5.18 22.03 33.00
CA LEU A 405 -5.14 23.12 33.98
C LEU A 405 -3.72 23.55 34.33
N GLN A 406 -3.56 24.83 34.69
CA GLN A 406 -2.38 25.33 35.39
C GLN A 406 -2.41 24.91 36.87
N ASP A 407 -1.26 24.92 37.53
CA ASP A 407 -1.16 24.64 38.96
C ASP A 407 -1.97 25.68 39.75
N GLU A 408 -2.71 25.21 40.76
CA GLU A 408 -3.71 25.95 41.54
C GLU A 408 -4.98 26.40 40.79
N GLU A 409 -5.16 26.02 39.51
CA GLU A 409 -6.36 26.34 38.74
C GLU A 409 -7.53 25.36 39.03
N ILE A 410 -8.76 25.86 38.88
CA ILE A 410 -10.00 25.10 39.07
C ILE A 410 -10.73 24.94 37.73
N SER A 411 -11.16 23.71 37.41
CA SER A 411 -11.90 23.39 36.18
C SER A 411 -13.33 23.96 36.18
N GLY A 412 -13.94 23.98 35.00
CA GLY A 412 -15.40 23.97 34.89
C GLY A 412 -16.00 22.64 35.40
N VAL A 413 -17.32 22.49 35.26
CA VAL A 413 -17.99 21.22 35.59
C VAL A 413 -17.66 20.16 34.53
N VAL A 414 -17.05 19.05 34.95
CA VAL A 414 -16.63 17.93 34.10
C VAL A 414 -17.53 16.72 34.37
N GLU A 415 -18.16 16.17 33.33
CA GLU A 415 -19.00 14.99 33.47
C GLU A 415 -18.19 13.70 33.26
N THR A 416 -18.31 12.76 34.18
CA THR A 416 -17.79 11.39 34.05
C THR A 416 -18.89 10.37 34.40
N GLU A 417 -18.59 9.09 34.27
CA GLU A 417 -19.50 7.99 34.66
C GLU A 417 -19.84 7.99 36.17
N SER A 418 -19.01 8.62 37.02
CA SER A 418 -19.25 8.74 38.46
C SER A 418 -20.12 9.95 38.84
N GLY A 419 -20.38 10.86 37.90
CA GLY A 419 -21.14 12.10 38.10
C GLY A 419 -20.41 13.35 37.60
N PHE A 420 -20.78 14.49 38.15
CA PHE A 420 -20.19 15.79 37.81
C PHE A 420 -19.05 16.14 38.78
N HIS A 421 -17.89 16.49 38.23
CA HIS A 421 -16.69 16.85 38.98
C HIS A 421 -16.34 18.33 38.79
N ILE A 422 -15.90 18.95 39.87
CA ILE A 422 -15.14 20.21 39.83
C ILE A 422 -13.74 19.85 40.34
N ILE A 423 -12.71 20.14 39.57
CA ILE A 423 -11.36 19.63 39.79
C ILE A 423 -10.44 20.82 40.05
N LYS A 424 -9.67 20.78 41.13
CA LYS A 424 -8.60 21.73 41.40
C LYS A 424 -7.25 21.03 41.21
N LYS A 425 -6.42 21.54 40.30
CA LYS A 425 -5.05 21.05 40.13
C LYS A 425 -4.17 21.67 41.22
N ILE A 426 -3.44 20.84 41.96
CA ILE A 426 -2.56 21.29 43.04
C ILE A 426 -1.16 21.55 42.47
N ALA A 427 -0.56 20.55 41.80
CA ALA A 427 0.76 20.67 41.23
C ALA A 427 1.00 19.70 40.06
N SER A 428 1.85 20.11 39.13
CA SER A 428 2.38 19.29 38.04
C SER A 428 3.79 18.78 38.38
N PHE A 429 4.05 17.50 38.11
CA PHE A 429 5.38 16.91 38.26
C PHE A 429 5.84 16.38 36.90
N SER A 430 6.89 16.98 36.33
CA SER A 430 7.50 16.51 35.09
C SER A 430 9.02 16.35 35.21
N ASP A 431 9.48 15.30 34.53
CA ASP A 431 10.85 14.94 34.15
C ASP A 431 11.65 13.97 35.06
N ASN A 432 11.87 12.79 34.51
CA ASN A 432 13.09 12.01 34.74
C ASN A 432 13.33 11.15 33.49
N ARG A 433 13.76 11.77 32.39
CA ARG A 433 14.27 10.99 31.25
C ARG A 433 15.50 10.21 31.69
N THR A 434 15.40 8.89 31.62
CA THR A 434 16.47 7.96 31.93
C THR A 434 17.09 7.46 30.65
N PHE A 435 18.42 7.44 30.62
CA PHE A 435 19.22 7.00 29.50
C PHE A 435 19.85 5.66 29.86
N THR A 436 19.87 4.75 28.88
CA THR A 436 20.70 3.55 28.96
C THR A 436 21.80 3.70 27.92
N THR A 437 23.06 3.77 28.36
CA THR A 437 24.23 3.98 27.50
C THR A 437 25.28 2.91 27.74
N ALA A 438 25.97 2.47 26.69
CA ALA A 438 27.24 1.78 26.82
C ALA A 438 28.41 2.75 26.59
N LYS A 439 29.57 2.50 27.19
CA LYS A 439 30.76 3.34 27.08
C LYS A 439 32.05 2.55 26.95
N ILE A 440 32.97 3.09 26.16
CA ILE A 440 34.38 2.68 26.07
C ILE A 440 35.22 3.80 26.68
N VAL A 441 36.09 3.45 27.64
CA VAL A 441 36.91 4.42 28.38
C VAL A 441 38.39 4.08 28.22
N VAL A 442 39.19 5.07 27.84
CA VAL A 442 40.66 4.94 27.78
C VAL A 442 41.28 6.03 28.65
N ASN A 443 42.15 5.65 29.59
CA ASN A 443 42.79 6.59 30.50
C ASN A 443 43.95 7.31 29.79
N LYS A 444 44.08 8.62 29.99
CA LYS A 444 45.18 9.42 29.40
C LYS A 444 46.56 8.99 29.90
N SER A 445 46.65 8.29 31.04
CA SER A 445 47.90 7.69 31.52
C SER A 445 48.37 6.47 30.72
N GLU A 446 47.51 5.88 29.88
CA GLU A 446 47.87 4.76 29.02
C GLU A 446 48.74 5.21 27.83
N GLU A 447 49.68 4.37 27.42
CA GLU A 447 50.51 4.63 26.24
C GLU A 447 49.63 4.72 24.99
N ASN A 448 49.79 5.79 24.21
CA ASN A 448 49.01 6.07 23.00
C ASN A 448 47.48 6.11 23.21
N ALA A 449 47.02 6.52 24.41
CA ALA A 449 45.60 6.56 24.78
C ALA A 449 44.67 7.18 23.73
N LYS A 450 45.07 8.32 23.14
CA LYS A 450 44.27 9.00 22.10
C LYS A 450 44.15 8.17 20.82
N GLN A 451 45.26 7.62 20.34
CA GLN A 451 45.27 6.76 19.15
C GLN A 451 44.46 5.48 19.39
N LYS A 452 44.51 4.92 20.60
CA LYS A 452 43.77 3.71 20.97
C LYS A 452 42.25 3.93 20.92
N ILE A 453 41.74 5.04 21.48
CA ILE A 453 40.29 5.32 21.42
C ILE A 453 39.82 5.74 20.03
N ASP A 454 40.66 6.44 19.27
CA ASP A 454 40.36 6.78 17.87
C ASP A 454 40.29 5.50 17.00
N ASN A 455 41.14 4.50 17.27
CA ASN A 455 41.06 3.19 16.62
C ASN A 455 39.75 2.46 16.97
N TYR A 456 39.32 2.47 18.24
CA TYR A 456 38.03 1.89 18.63
C TYR A 456 36.86 2.57 17.91
N ALA A 457 36.87 3.90 17.79
CA ALA A 457 35.84 4.63 17.04
C ALA A 457 35.76 4.17 15.58
N VAL A 458 36.90 3.89 14.94
CA VAL A 458 36.97 3.40 13.55
C VAL A 458 36.56 1.92 13.44
N GLU A 459 36.91 1.08 14.41
CA GLU A 459 36.60 -0.36 14.37
C GLU A 459 35.09 -0.67 14.53
N ILE A 460 34.33 0.23 15.17
CA ILE A 460 32.89 0.05 15.39
C ILE A 460 32.05 0.55 14.21
N LEU A 461 32.59 1.46 13.38
CA LEU A 461 31.86 1.95 12.20
C LEU A 461 31.72 0.84 11.16
N GLU A 462 30.52 0.74 10.58
CA GLU A 462 30.28 -0.11 9.41
C GLU A 462 31.27 0.29 8.30
N LYS A 463 32.04 -0.69 7.83
CA LYS A 463 32.97 -0.45 6.74
C LYS A 463 32.21 -0.61 5.45
N VAL A 464 31.89 0.52 4.85
CA VAL A 464 31.34 0.60 3.50
C VAL A 464 32.52 0.67 2.55
N GLU A 465 32.86 -0.45 1.93
CA GLU A 465 33.93 -0.55 0.96
C GLU A 465 33.36 -0.84 -0.42
N THR A 466 33.77 -0.05 -1.40
CA THR A 466 33.50 -0.37 -2.79
C THR A 466 34.57 -1.34 -3.28
N LYS A 467 34.15 -2.56 -3.63
CA LYS A 467 35.04 -3.63 -4.10
C LYS A 467 34.73 -3.95 -5.56
N GLN A 468 35.78 -4.19 -6.34
CA GLN A 468 35.64 -4.85 -7.62
C GLN A 468 35.78 -6.36 -7.40
N GLU A 469 34.71 -7.09 -7.63
CA GLU A 469 34.68 -8.54 -7.47
C GLU A 469 34.13 -9.18 -8.74
N GLU A 470 34.54 -10.43 -8.98
CA GLU A 470 33.97 -11.21 -10.06
C GLU A 470 32.50 -11.52 -9.75
N LYS A 471 31.65 -11.44 -10.77
CA LYS A 471 30.25 -11.84 -10.75
C LYS A 471 30.03 -12.82 -11.88
N ILE A 472 29.44 -13.96 -11.56
CA ILE A 472 29.11 -15.00 -12.54
C ILE A 472 27.63 -14.88 -12.93
N THR A 473 27.35 -14.97 -14.22
CA THR A 473 26.01 -15.13 -14.75
C THR A 473 25.85 -16.56 -15.23
N TYR A 474 24.80 -17.25 -14.81
CA TYR A 474 24.49 -18.61 -15.21
C TYR A 474 22.99 -18.82 -15.35
N GLU A 475 22.60 -19.72 -16.23
CA GLU A 475 21.24 -20.26 -16.28
C GLU A 475 21.15 -21.47 -15.36
N ARG A 476 19.99 -21.67 -14.74
CA ARG A 476 19.70 -22.78 -13.84
C ARG A 476 18.35 -23.38 -14.19
N ILE A 477 18.25 -24.71 -14.21
CA ILE A 477 16.97 -25.43 -14.13
C ILE A 477 16.95 -26.19 -12.82
N TYR A 478 16.05 -25.79 -11.92
CA TYR A 478 15.89 -26.37 -10.59
C TYR A 478 14.65 -27.27 -10.53
N PHE A 479 14.76 -28.44 -9.91
CA PHE A 479 13.71 -29.45 -9.74
C PHE A 479 13.50 -29.69 -8.23
N SER A 480 12.42 -29.13 -7.69
CA SER A 480 12.04 -29.24 -6.26
C SER A 480 11.51 -30.63 -5.92
N ILE A 481 11.96 -31.17 -4.78
CA ILE A 481 11.43 -32.40 -4.17
C ILE A 481 10.61 -32.12 -2.90
N VAL A 482 10.18 -30.86 -2.70
CA VAL A 482 9.32 -30.50 -1.55
C VAL A 482 7.95 -31.20 -1.72
N PRO A 483 7.43 -31.88 -0.68
CA PRO A 483 6.18 -32.63 -0.78
C PRO A 483 4.99 -31.74 -1.16
N ASP A 484 4.19 -32.20 -2.12
CA ASP A 484 2.93 -31.58 -2.56
C ASP A 484 1.78 -32.59 -2.44
N MET A 485 0.56 -32.10 -2.18
CA MET A 485 -0.69 -32.86 -2.11
C MET A 485 -1.11 -33.44 -3.47
N TRP A 486 -0.57 -32.89 -4.57
CA TRP A 486 -0.87 -33.27 -5.94
C TRP A 486 0.31 -33.95 -6.62
N LYS A 487 0.01 -34.99 -7.40
CA LYS A 487 0.98 -35.72 -8.23
C LYS A 487 0.83 -35.30 -9.68
N GLU A 488 1.96 -34.95 -10.30
CA GLU A 488 2.03 -34.55 -11.70
C GLU A 488 1.60 -35.68 -12.64
N THR A 489 1.01 -35.32 -13.78
CA THR A 489 0.62 -36.27 -14.83
C THR A 489 1.22 -35.86 -16.17
N GLU A 490 1.19 -36.76 -17.15
CA GLU A 490 1.61 -36.45 -18.53
C GLU A 490 0.54 -35.68 -19.32
N LEU A 491 -0.64 -35.45 -18.73
CA LEU A 491 -1.74 -34.74 -19.37
C LEU A 491 -1.64 -33.23 -19.11
N ASP A 492 -1.37 -32.48 -20.17
CA ASP A 492 -1.16 -31.03 -20.14
C ASP A 492 -1.88 -30.31 -21.30
N GLY A 493 -1.70 -28.99 -21.36
CA GLY A 493 -2.26 -28.12 -22.41
C GLY A 493 -1.91 -28.54 -23.84
N SER A 494 -0.78 -29.19 -24.09
CA SER A 494 -0.38 -29.63 -25.43
C SER A 494 -1.26 -30.75 -25.99
N THR A 495 -1.92 -31.49 -25.09
CA THR A 495 -2.84 -32.59 -25.42
C THR A 495 -4.32 -32.18 -25.34
N PHE A 496 -4.59 -30.95 -24.91
CA PHE A 496 -5.93 -30.38 -24.78
C PHE A 496 -6.33 -29.62 -26.06
N GLN A 497 -7.57 -29.80 -26.53
CA GLN A 497 -8.07 -29.10 -27.72
C GLN A 497 -8.84 -27.83 -27.36
N PHE A 498 -9.97 -27.98 -26.67
CA PHE A 498 -10.79 -26.83 -26.25
C PHE A 498 -11.76 -27.19 -25.13
N ALA A 499 -12.25 -26.14 -24.45
CA ALA A 499 -13.40 -26.14 -23.56
C ALA A 499 -14.54 -25.31 -24.15
N SER A 500 -15.78 -25.75 -23.94
CA SER A 500 -16.97 -24.99 -24.30
C SER A 500 -18.04 -25.02 -23.21
N LEU A 501 -18.83 -23.96 -23.14
CA LEU A 501 -19.98 -23.87 -22.23
C LEU A 501 -21.12 -24.72 -22.79
N GLY A 502 -21.63 -25.63 -21.98
CA GLY A 502 -22.80 -26.45 -22.29
C GLY A 502 -23.87 -26.33 -21.22
N PHE A 503 -25.00 -27.01 -21.46
CA PHE A 503 -26.07 -27.16 -20.48
C PHE A 503 -26.52 -28.61 -20.41
N THR A 504 -26.82 -29.09 -19.21
CA THR A 504 -27.50 -30.39 -19.04
C THR A 504 -28.93 -30.32 -19.57
N GLN A 505 -29.60 -31.47 -19.66
CA GLN A 505 -31.04 -31.52 -19.97
C GLN A 505 -31.91 -30.77 -18.94
N LEU A 506 -31.38 -30.52 -17.74
CA LEU A 506 -32.03 -29.75 -16.67
C LEU A 506 -31.67 -28.24 -16.72
N SER A 507 -30.99 -27.78 -17.78
CA SER A 507 -30.49 -26.41 -17.94
C SER A 507 -29.45 -25.97 -16.88
N GLU A 508 -28.75 -26.93 -16.29
CA GLU A 508 -27.62 -26.66 -15.41
C GLU A 508 -26.37 -26.41 -16.26
N PRO A 509 -25.55 -25.39 -15.94
CA PRO A 509 -24.35 -25.09 -16.71
C PRO A 509 -23.29 -26.21 -16.53
N VAL A 510 -22.66 -26.61 -17.64
CA VAL A 510 -21.56 -27.59 -17.67
C VAL A 510 -20.42 -27.07 -18.53
N VAL A 511 -19.22 -27.60 -18.30
CA VAL A 511 -18.04 -27.33 -19.13
C VAL A 511 -17.68 -28.60 -19.87
N ASN A 512 -17.83 -28.57 -21.20
CA ASN A 512 -17.40 -29.65 -22.07
C ASN A 512 -15.92 -29.47 -22.36
N ILE A 513 -15.13 -30.54 -22.25
CA ILE A 513 -13.70 -30.55 -22.59
C ILE A 513 -13.41 -31.61 -23.65
N ARG A 514 -12.46 -31.33 -24.53
CA ARG A 514 -11.99 -32.24 -25.57
C ARG A 514 -10.46 -32.30 -25.61
N PHE A 515 -9.92 -33.50 -25.77
CA PHE A 515 -8.49 -33.79 -25.92
C PHE A 515 -8.15 -34.26 -27.34
N THR A 516 -6.87 -34.25 -27.67
CA THR A 516 -6.33 -34.91 -28.88
C THR A 516 -6.40 -36.43 -28.73
N ASP A 517 -6.13 -37.18 -29.81
CA ASP A 517 -6.10 -38.66 -29.74
C ASP A 517 -5.07 -39.18 -28.73
N GLU A 518 -3.91 -38.51 -28.63
CA GLU A 518 -2.89 -38.82 -27.62
C GLU A 518 -3.38 -38.48 -26.20
N GLY A 519 -3.97 -37.30 -26.03
CA GLY A 519 -4.57 -36.87 -24.77
C GLY A 519 -5.72 -37.76 -24.32
N ALA A 520 -6.52 -38.29 -25.24
CA ALA A 520 -7.61 -39.21 -24.95
C ALA A 520 -7.10 -40.50 -24.28
N ARG A 521 -5.98 -41.06 -24.78
CA ARG A 521 -5.34 -42.23 -24.17
C ARG A 521 -4.79 -41.92 -22.77
N LEU A 522 -4.07 -40.80 -22.62
CA LEU A 522 -3.54 -40.38 -21.32
C LEU A 522 -4.65 -40.09 -20.30
N PHE A 523 -5.76 -39.51 -20.75
CA PHE A 523 -6.93 -39.23 -19.94
C PHE A 523 -7.71 -40.50 -19.56
N GLU A 524 -7.78 -41.50 -20.45
CA GLU A 524 -8.33 -42.82 -20.13
C GLU A 524 -7.53 -43.48 -19.00
N GLU A 525 -6.20 -43.56 -19.16
CA GLU A 525 -5.30 -44.12 -18.13
C GLU A 525 -5.40 -43.35 -16.81
N LEU A 526 -5.56 -42.01 -16.87
CA LEU A 526 -5.72 -41.15 -15.70
C LEU A 526 -7.06 -41.39 -14.99
N THR A 527 -8.15 -41.50 -15.74
CA THR A 527 -9.49 -41.72 -15.17
C THR A 527 -9.66 -43.15 -14.63
N GLU A 528 -9.01 -44.15 -15.24
CA GLU A 528 -9.03 -45.55 -14.78
C GLU A 528 -8.45 -45.69 -13.37
N ARG A 529 -7.28 -45.09 -13.11
CA ARG A 529 -6.63 -45.16 -11.80
C ARG A 529 -7.21 -44.21 -10.74
N ASN A 530 -8.01 -43.23 -11.16
CA ASN A 530 -8.61 -42.20 -10.29
C ASN A 530 -10.14 -42.30 -10.15
N LEU A 531 -10.74 -43.46 -10.37
CA LEU A 531 -12.18 -43.66 -10.15
C LEU A 531 -12.62 -43.21 -8.74
N GLN A 532 -13.65 -42.37 -8.68
CA GLN A 532 -14.21 -41.73 -7.47
C GLN A 532 -13.25 -40.77 -6.75
N LYS A 533 -12.04 -40.57 -7.27
CA LYS A 533 -11.06 -39.60 -6.79
C LYS A 533 -11.16 -38.29 -7.57
N ALA A 534 -10.62 -37.23 -7.00
CA ALA A 534 -10.55 -35.94 -7.65
C ALA A 534 -9.36 -35.88 -8.60
N VAL A 535 -9.57 -35.34 -9.79
CA VAL A 535 -8.49 -34.92 -10.70
C VAL A 535 -8.51 -33.40 -10.69
N ALA A 536 -7.45 -32.79 -10.18
CA ALA A 536 -7.32 -31.35 -10.14
C ALA A 536 -6.88 -30.80 -11.50
N ILE A 537 -7.41 -29.63 -11.83
CA ILE A 537 -7.11 -28.90 -13.05
C ILE A 537 -6.51 -27.56 -12.64
N PHE A 538 -5.25 -27.36 -13.02
CA PHE A 538 -4.50 -26.15 -12.76
C PHE A 538 -4.31 -25.36 -14.05
N VAL A 539 -4.45 -24.04 -13.97
CA VAL A 539 -4.13 -23.13 -15.08
C VAL A 539 -3.17 -22.08 -14.55
N GLY A 540 -1.98 -22.00 -15.13
CA GLY A 540 -0.98 -21.01 -14.72
C GLY A 540 -0.56 -21.12 -13.25
N GLY A 541 -0.72 -22.31 -12.64
CA GLY A 541 -0.35 -22.61 -11.25
C GLY A 541 -1.49 -22.44 -10.24
N GLU A 542 -2.67 -21.98 -10.69
CA GLU A 542 -3.86 -21.82 -9.86
C GLU A 542 -4.80 -23.02 -10.02
N LEU A 543 -5.29 -23.58 -8.90
CA LEU A 543 -6.32 -24.63 -8.92
C LEU A 543 -7.64 -24.03 -9.41
N LYS A 544 -8.10 -24.42 -10.59
CA LYS A 544 -9.36 -23.94 -11.19
C LYS A 544 -10.54 -24.84 -10.88
N SER A 545 -10.33 -26.15 -10.86
CA SER A 545 -11.38 -27.11 -10.54
C SER A 545 -10.77 -28.42 -10.06
N ALA A 546 -11.51 -29.18 -9.26
CA ALA A 546 -11.12 -30.53 -8.81
C ALA A 546 -12.29 -31.52 -8.90
N PRO A 547 -12.81 -31.79 -10.13
CA PRO A 547 -13.93 -32.69 -10.31
C PRO A 547 -13.57 -34.14 -9.92
N ARG A 548 -14.57 -34.87 -9.44
CA ARG A 548 -14.45 -36.31 -9.17
C ARG A 548 -14.70 -37.13 -10.44
N VAL A 549 -13.85 -38.11 -10.69
CA VAL A 549 -14.02 -39.02 -11.82
C VAL A 549 -15.13 -40.01 -11.51
N GLY A 550 -16.27 -39.87 -12.21
CA GLY A 550 -17.42 -40.77 -12.04
C GLY A 550 -17.25 -42.12 -12.76
N VAL A 551 -16.70 -42.08 -13.97
CA VAL A 551 -16.52 -43.22 -14.88
C VAL A 551 -15.19 -43.10 -15.63
N VAL A 552 -14.70 -44.21 -16.18
CA VAL A 552 -13.54 -44.21 -17.09
C VAL A 552 -13.95 -43.55 -18.41
N ILE A 553 -13.12 -42.66 -18.93
CA ILE A 553 -13.41 -41.87 -20.13
C ILE A 553 -12.38 -42.19 -21.22
N SER A 554 -12.80 -42.94 -22.23
CA SER A 554 -11.94 -43.38 -23.35
C SER A 554 -12.12 -42.58 -24.64
N THR A 555 -13.15 -41.73 -24.71
CA THR A 555 -13.49 -40.95 -25.91
C THR A 555 -12.68 -39.66 -26.05
N GLY A 556 -11.87 -39.30 -25.07
CA GLY A 556 -11.20 -38.00 -25.01
C GLY A 556 -12.14 -36.80 -24.83
N GLN A 557 -13.41 -37.04 -24.49
CA GLN A 557 -14.43 -36.01 -24.26
C GLN A 557 -15.04 -36.17 -22.88
N ALA A 558 -15.11 -35.09 -22.10
CA ALA A 558 -15.69 -35.12 -20.77
C ALA A 558 -16.55 -33.88 -20.47
N GLN A 559 -17.41 -34.00 -19.46
CA GLN A 559 -18.23 -32.91 -18.94
C GLN A 559 -17.90 -32.67 -17.47
N ILE A 560 -17.55 -31.44 -17.14
CA ILE A 560 -17.39 -30.96 -15.77
C ILE A 560 -18.75 -30.39 -15.34
N THR A 561 -19.28 -30.90 -14.24
CA THR A 561 -20.62 -30.59 -13.72
C THR A 561 -20.53 -30.03 -12.30
N GLY A 562 -21.64 -29.52 -11.76
CA GLY A 562 -21.72 -29.05 -10.37
C GLY A 562 -21.31 -27.59 -10.14
N MET A 563 -21.44 -26.74 -11.17
CA MET A 563 -21.20 -25.30 -11.05
C MET A 563 -22.45 -24.56 -10.58
N ASP A 564 -22.26 -23.53 -9.75
CA ASP A 564 -23.33 -22.74 -9.13
C ASP A 564 -23.94 -21.73 -10.10
N SER A 565 -23.19 -21.32 -11.14
CA SER A 565 -23.65 -20.28 -12.09
C SER A 565 -23.07 -20.42 -13.50
N ILE A 566 -23.73 -19.78 -14.46
CA ILE A 566 -23.23 -19.63 -15.84
C ILE A 566 -21.91 -18.85 -15.85
N GLN A 567 -21.77 -17.86 -14.96
CA GLN A 567 -20.56 -17.04 -14.85
C GLN A 567 -19.35 -17.87 -14.41
N GLU A 568 -19.54 -18.78 -13.47
CA GLU A 568 -18.49 -19.72 -13.02
C GLU A 568 -18.07 -20.66 -14.15
N ALA A 569 -19.04 -21.24 -14.86
CA ALA A 569 -18.76 -22.11 -15.99
C ALA A 569 -18.05 -21.39 -17.14
N ALA A 570 -18.48 -20.15 -17.46
CA ALA A 570 -17.82 -19.31 -18.46
C ALA A 570 -16.39 -18.92 -18.04
N ALA A 571 -16.16 -18.67 -16.75
CA ALA A 571 -14.82 -18.41 -16.22
C ALA A 571 -13.91 -19.64 -16.34
N LEU A 572 -14.41 -20.83 -16.01
CA LEU A 572 -13.64 -22.07 -16.18
C LEU A 572 -13.33 -22.35 -17.67
N VAL A 573 -14.29 -22.17 -18.59
CA VAL A 573 -14.05 -22.29 -20.04
C VAL A 573 -12.95 -21.35 -20.51
N ARG A 574 -13.01 -20.08 -20.10
CA ARG A 574 -11.98 -19.08 -20.41
C ARG A 574 -10.61 -19.55 -19.91
N ASP A 575 -10.53 -19.96 -18.64
CA ASP A 575 -9.26 -20.33 -18.00
C ASP A 575 -8.66 -21.59 -18.67
N LEU A 576 -9.46 -22.62 -18.94
CA LEU A 576 -9.01 -23.83 -19.64
C LEU A 576 -8.49 -23.53 -21.05
N ASN A 577 -9.24 -22.74 -21.83
CA ASN A 577 -8.81 -22.34 -23.17
C ASN A 577 -7.56 -21.45 -23.16
N THR A 578 -7.32 -20.72 -22.08
CA THR A 578 -6.10 -19.93 -21.90
C THR A 578 -4.88 -20.82 -21.72
N GLY A 579 -4.98 -21.90 -20.93
CA GLY A 579 -3.88 -22.85 -20.72
C GLY A 579 -3.73 -23.92 -21.82
N ALA A 580 -4.74 -24.09 -22.67
CA ALA A 580 -4.74 -24.99 -23.83
C ALA A 580 -3.83 -24.51 -24.98
N ILE A 581 -3.70 -23.19 -25.10
CA ILE A 581 -2.92 -22.57 -26.14
C ILE A 581 -1.64 -22.10 -25.48
N ASP A 582 -0.53 -22.82 -25.65
CA ASP A 582 0.77 -22.25 -25.27
C ASP A 582 0.98 -21.00 -26.13
N ALA A 583 0.58 -19.86 -25.60
CA ALA A 583 0.88 -18.55 -26.13
C ALA A 583 2.18 -18.13 -25.44
N PRO A 584 3.34 -18.26 -26.10
CA PRO A 584 4.53 -17.61 -25.59
C PRO A 584 4.23 -16.11 -25.46
N ILE A 585 4.31 -15.60 -24.24
CA ILE A 585 4.29 -14.16 -24.00
C ILE A 585 5.69 -13.64 -24.30
N ILE A 586 5.83 -12.94 -25.42
CA ILE A 586 7.13 -12.48 -25.89
C ILE A 586 7.39 -11.11 -25.28
N LEU A 587 8.42 -10.99 -24.45
CA LEU A 587 8.80 -9.69 -23.90
C LEU A 587 9.34 -8.80 -25.04
N ILE A 588 8.62 -7.72 -25.33
CA ILE A 588 8.97 -6.75 -26.39
C ILE A 588 9.42 -5.40 -25.84
N GLY A 589 9.21 -5.14 -24.55
CA GLY A 589 9.60 -3.88 -23.91
C GLY A 589 9.75 -4.01 -22.41
N GLN A 590 10.70 -3.27 -21.84
CA GLN A 590 10.93 -3.23 -20.40
C GLN A 590 11.37 -1.82 -20.01
N ASN A 591 10.77 -1.26 -18.96
CA ASN A 591 11.18 0.02 -18.38
C ASN A 591 11.26 -0.11 -16.86
N GLN A 592 12.29 0.48 -16.27
CA GLN A 592 12.43 0.56 -14.82
C GLN A 592 12.50 2.03 -14.42
N ILE A 593 11.73 2.41 -13.40
CA ILE A 593 11.66 3.78 -12.88
C ILE A 593 12.13 3.77 -11.42
N ASP A 594 13.11 4.60 -11.11
CA ASP A 594 13.64 4.74 -9.75
C ASP A 594 12.64 5.46 -8.82
N SER A 595 12.47 4.92 -7.62
CA SER A 595 11.54 5.47 -6.61
C SER A 595 11.93 6.87 -6.12
N THR A 596 13.21 7.23 -6.18
CA THR A 596 13.71 8.55 -5.79
C THR A 596 13.29 9.64 -6.77
N LEU A 597 13.32 9.33 -8.07
CA LEU A 597 12.94 10.27 -9.13
C LEU A 597 11.45 10.61 -9.05
N GLY A 598 10.60 9.62 -8.78
CA GLY A 598 9.17 9.80 -8.60
C GLY A 598 8.80 10.63 -7.36
N ALA A 599 9.46 10.37 -6.23
CA ALA A 599 9.25 11.13 -5.01
C ALA A 599 9.64 12.61 -5.15
N GLU A 600 10.79 12.89 -5.78
CA GLU A 600 11.24 14.27 -6.04
C GLU A 600 10.30 15.00 -7.01
N ALA A 601 9.84 14.31 -8.06
CA ALA A 601 8.89 14.86 -9.01
C ALA A 601 7.54 15.18 -8.34
N LEU A 602 7.04 14.27 -7.49
CA LEU A 602 5.82 14.47 -6.70
C LEU A 602 5.93 15.70 -5.80
N GLU A 603 7.03 15.82 -5.04
CA GLU A 603 7.27 16.95 -4.15
C GLU A 603 7.30 18.28 -4.92
N LYS A 604 8.06 18.34 -6.02
CA LYS A 604 8.12 19.53 -6.89
C LYS A 604 6.76 19.90 -7.48
N SER A 605 6.00 18.91 -7.96
CA SER A 605 4.65 19.14 -8.50
C SER A 605 3.67 19.61 -7.43
N LEU A 606 3.77 19.10 -6.20
CA LEU A 606 2.95 19.53 -5.07
C LEU A 606 3.25 21.00 -4.71
N TYR A 607 4.53 21.37 -4.59
CA TYR A 607 4.89 22.77 -4.36
C TYR A 607 4.43 23.68 -5.50
N ALA A 608 4.63 23.29 -6.76
CA ALA A 608 4.16 24.05 -7.92
C ALA A 608 2.64 24.24 -7.89
N GLY A 609 1.88 23.20 -7.53
CA GLY A 609 0.43 23.27 -7.37
C GLY A 609 0.00 24.22 -6.26
N ILE A 610 0.64 24.17 -5.08
CA ILE A 610 0.34 25.05 -3.94
C ILE A 610 0.67 26.51 -4.28
N PHE A 611 1.84 26.79 -4.85
CA PHE A 611 2.22 28.14 -5.27
C PHE A 611 1.27 28.67 -6.34
N GLY A 612 0.90 27.86 -7.33
CA GLY A 612 -0.08 28.21 -8.36
C GLY A 612 -1.46 28.53 -7.76
N LEU A 613 -1.94 27.72 -6.82
CA LEU A 613 -3.20 27.95 -6.11
C LEU A 613 -3.17 29.25 -5.28
N MET A 614 -2.09 29.52 -4.56
CA MET A 614 -1.93 30.77 -3.80
C MET A 614 -1.92 32.00 -4.71
N LEU A 615 -1.23 31.93 -5.85
CA LEU A 615 -1.20 33.01 -6.83
C LEU A 615 -2.60 33.26 -7.41
N LEU A 616 -3.36 32.20 -7.70
CA LEU A 616 -4.76 32.31 -8.12
C LEU A 616 -5.65 32.93 -7.03
N PHE A 617 -5.50 32.53 -5.77
CA PHE A 617 -6.25 33.14 -4.66
C PHE A 617 -6.00 34.63 -4.55
N ILE A 618 -4.74 35.04 -4.64
CA ILE A 618 -4.31 36.44 -4.61
C ILE A 618 -4.91 37.20 -5.80
N TYR A 619 -4.78 36.65 -7.02
CA TYR A 619 -5.34 37.26 -8.22
C TYR A 619 -6.86 37.47 -8.11
N MET A 620 -7.59 36.46 -7.66
CA MET A 620 -9.05 36.56 -7.49
C MET A 620 -9.45 37.60 -6.46
N LEU A 621 -8.74 37.67 -5.32
CA LEU A 621 -8.97 38.69 -4.30
C LEU A 621 -8.72 40.10 -4.83
N PHE A 622 -7.61 40.34 -5.52
CA PHE A 622 -7.28 41.67 -6.03
C PHE A 622 -8.20 42.12 -7.16
N GLN A 623 -8.49 41.24 -8.11
CA GLN A 623 -9.26 41.58 -9.31
C GLN A 623 -10.78 41.65 -9.05
N TYR A 624 -11.29 40.77 -8.19
CA TYR A 624 -12.74 40.59 -8.00
C TYR A 624 -13.22 40.86 -6.57
N ARG A 625 -12.34 41.26 -5.64
CA ARG A 625 -12.69 41.66 -4.26
C ARG A 625 -13.59 40.63 -3.58
N LEU A 626 -14.82 41.01 -3.21
CA LEU A 626 -15.79 40.12 -2.56
C LEU A 626 -16.21 38.93 -3.43
N PHE A 627 -16.39 39.13 -4.74
CA PHE A 627 -16.61 38.00 -5.66
C PHE A 627 -15.39 37.07 -5.69
N GLY A 628 -14.19 37.64 -5.57
CA GLY A 628 -12.93 36.90 -5.41
C GLY A 628 -12.90 36.02 -4.17
N VAL A 629 -13.33 36.53 -3.01
CA VAL A 629 -13.47 35.74 -1.77
C VAL A 629 -14.41 34.55 -2.00
N VAL A 630 -15.55 34.79 -2.63
CA VAL A 630 -16.53 33.72 -2.91
C VAL A 630 -15.97 32.67 -3.87
N ALA A 631 -15.24 33.09 -4.91
CA ALA A 631 -14.54 32.16 -5.80
C ALA A 631 -13.47 31.35 -5.07
N ASN A 632 -12.70 31.95 -4.15
CA ASN A 632 -11.70 31.22 -3.39
C ASN A 632 -12.33 30.17 -2.46
N ILE A 633 -13.48 30.47 -1.83
CA ILE A 633 -14.24 29.49 -1.05
C ILE A 633 -14.75 28.35 -1.96
N ALA A 634 -15.26 28.68 -3.15
CA ALA A 634 -15.69 27.68 -4.12
C ALA A 634 -14.51 26.84 -4.67
N LEU A 635 -13.32 27.43 -4.81
CA LEU A 635 -12.11 26.74 -5.24
C LEU A 635 -11.56 25.80 -4.14
N LEU A 636 -11.67 26.19 -2.87
CA LEU A 636 -11.38 25.30 -1.74
C LEU A 636 -12.34 24.11 -1.73
N TYR A 637 -13.63 24.37 -1.97
CA TYR A 637 -14.64 23.32 -2.11
C TYR A 637 -14.32 22.37 -3.26
N TYR A 638 -13.88 22.91 -4.40
CA TYR A 638 -13.42 22.15 -5.54
C TYR A 638 -12.24 21.22 -5.18
N ALA A 639 -11.22 21.74 -4.48
CA ALA A 639 -10.06 20.96 -4.09
C ALA A 639 -10.43 19.77 -3.19
N VAL A 640 -11.27 20.01 -2.18
CA VAL A 640 -11.78 18.94 -1.28
C VAL A 640 -12.56 17.89 -2.05
N LEU A 641 -13.45 18.31 -2.97
CA LEU A 641 -14.20 17.36 -3.79
C LEU A 641 -13.32 16.55 -4.73
N LEU A 642 -12.27 17.14 -5.30
CA LEU A 642 -11.33 16.44 -6.15
C LEU A 642 -10.68 15.28 -5.38
N PHE A 643 -10.11 15.55 -4.20
CA PHE A 643 -9.52 14.52 -3.35
C PHE A 643 -10.54 13.48 -2.88
N PHE A 644 -11.76 13.91 -2.55
CA PHE A 644 -12.85 13.00 -2.20
C PHE A 644 -13.16 12.03 -3.34
N VAL A 645 -13.30 12.52 -4.57
CA VAL A 645 -13.60 11.67 -5.73
C VAL A 645 -12.47 10.69 -6.01
N LEU A 646 -11.20 11.13 -5.98
CA LEU A 646 -10.06 10.25 -6.20
C LEU A 646 -10.02 9.08 -5.21
N LYS A 647 -10.31 9.34 -3.93
CA LYS A 647 -10.41 8.29 -2.90
C LYS A 647 -11.68 7.43 -3.02
N PHE A 648 -12.81 8.03 -3.40
CA PHE A 648 -14.08 7.34 -3.53
C PHE A 648 -14.07 6.27 -4.64
N PHE A 649 -13.32 6.50 -5.71
CA PHE A 649 -13.15 5.50 -6.76
C PHE A 649 -12.36 4.26 -6.29
N GLY A 650 -11.36 4.45 -5.42
CA GLY A 650 -10.69 3.33 -4.74
C GLY A 650 -11.65 2.50 -3.87
N PHE A 651 -12.55 3.16 -3.15
CA PHE A 651 -13.56 2.49 -2.30
C PHE A 651 -14.47 1.52 -3.05
N ILE A 652 -14.92 1.91 -4.24
CA ILE A 652 -15.85 1.10 -5.05
C ILE A 652 -15.14 0.01 -5.86
N GLY A 653 -13.85 -0.23 -5.61
CA GLY A 653 -13.04 -1.25 -6.30
C GLY A 653 -12.55 -0.83 -7.69
N VAL A 654 -12.61 0.47 -8.02
CA VAL A 654 -12.15 1.01 -9.31
C VAL A 654 -11.17 2.16 -9.08
N PRO A 655 -9.98 1.92 -8.50
CA PRO A 655 -9.05 2.97 -8.14
C PRO A 655 -8.58 3.78 -9.35
N ILE A 656 -8.48 5.10 -9.17
CA ILE A 656 -7.86 5.99 -10.16
C ILE A 656 -6.38 6.09 -9.82
N VAL A 657 -5.54 5.49 -10.68
CA VAL A 657 -4.09 5.57 -10.54
C VAL A 657 -3.62 7.00 -10.81
N LEU A 658 -2.98 7.60 -9.81
CA LEU A 658 -2.42 8.94 -9.88
C LEU A 658 -0.97 8.88 -10.40
N THR A 659 -0.76 9.29 -11.64
CA THR A 659 0.58 9.42 -12.26
C THR A 659 1.09 10.85 -12.19
N LEU A 660 2.35 11.11 -12.49
CA LEU A 660 2.93 12.46 -12.66
C LEU A 660 2.17 13.24 -13.74
N ALA A 661 1.82 12.59 -14.85
CA ALA A 661 0.95 13.18 -15.86
C ALA A 661 -0.47 13.40 -15.31
N GLY A 662 -1.01 12.49 -14.52
CA GLY A 662 -2.26 12.70 -13.77
C GLY A 662 -2.24 13.96 -12.91
N ILE A 663 -1.14 14.20 -12.18
CA ILE A 663 -0.93 15.42 -11.38
C ILE A 663 -0.90 16.66 -12.27
N ALA A 664 -0.24 16.61 -13.44
CA ALA A 664 -0.29 17.73 -14.39
C ALA A 664 -1.72 18.02 -14.86
N GLY A 665 -2.54 16.99 -15.07
CA GLY A 665 -3.97 17.12 -15.36
C GLY A 665 -4.74 17.82 -14.23
N ILE A 666 -4.46 17.44 -12.97
CA ILE A 666 -5.02 18.10 -11.78
C ILE A 666 -4.61 19.58 -11.73
N VAL A 667 -3.33 19.89 -11.87
CA VAL A 667 -2.81 21.26 -11.86
C VAL A 667 -3.46 22.12 -12.95
N LEU A 668 -3.58 21.58 -14.16
CA LEU A 668 -4.28 22.24 -15.27
C LEU A 668 -5.75 22.50 -14.92
N SER A 669 -6.43 21.51 -14.34
CA SER A 669 -7.84 21.62 -13.97
C SER A 669 -8.11 22.65 -12.86
N ILE A 670 -7.16 22.90 -11.94
CA ILE A 670 -7.24 23.99 -10.95
C ILE A 670 -7.33 25.36 -11.65
N GLY A 671 -6.52 25.59 -12.68
CA GLY A 671 -6.56 26.82 -13.48
C GLY A 671 -7.89 26.98 -14.21
N MET A 672 -8.38 25.91 -14.84
CA MET A 672 -9.69 25.89 -15.50
C MET A 672 -10.85 26.10 -14.52
N ALA A 673 -10.71 25.69 -13.26
CA ALA A 673 -11.77 25.83 -12.26
C ALA A 673 -12.10 27.28 -11.90
N VAL A 674 -11.14 28.20 -12.10
CA VAL A 674 -11.34 29.63 -11.87
C VAL A 674 -12.00 30.32 -13.07
N ASP A 675 -11.78 29.81 -14.29
CA ASP A 675 -12.26 30.41 -15.55
C ASP A 675 -13.79 30.57 -15.57
N ALA A 676 -14.53 29.54 -15.13
CA ALA A 676 -15.98 29.61 -15.05
C ALA A 676 -16.47 30.73 -14.10
N ASN A 677 -15.79 30.93 -12.96
CA ASN A 677 -16.11 32.01 -12.03
C ASN A 677 -15.81 33.39 -12.65
N ILE A 678 -14.69 33.53 -13.37
CA ILE A 678 -14.32 34.76 -14.09
C ILE A 678 -15.41 35.16 -15.08
N LEU A 679 -15.85 34.23 -15.95
CA LEU A 679 -16.90 34.48 -16.94
C LEU A 679 -18.23 34.91 -16.29
N ILE A 680 -18.60 34.26 -15.18
CA ILE A 680 -19.80 34.62 -14.41
C ILE A 680 -19.66 36.04 -13.84
N PHE A 681 -18.51 36.36 -13.24
CA PHE A 681 -18.29 37.64 -12.57
C PHE A 681 -18.21 38.81 -13.54
N GLU A 682 -17.55 38.65 -14.68
CA GLU A 682 -17.54 39.69 -15.71
C GLU A 682 -18.95 39.95 -16.24
N ARG A 683 -19.74 38.90 -16.45
CA ARG A 683 -21.13 39.08 -16.87
C ARG A 683 -21.99 39.76 -15.81
N ILE A 684 -21.81 39.43 -14.52
CA ILE A 684 -22.48 40.15 -13.43
C ILE A 684 -22.05 41.62 -13.39
N LYS A 685 -20.76 41.92 -13.57
CA LYS A 685 -20.21 43.28 -13.56
C LYS A 685 -20.76 44.12 -14.72
N GLU A 686 -20.93 43.54 -15.90
CA GLU A 686 -21.61 44.21 -17.03
C GLU A 686 -23.04 44.61 -16.67
N GLU A 687 -23.82 43.69 -16.13
CA GLU A 687 -25.22 43.93 -15.75
C GLU A 687 -25.35 44.95 -14.63
N LEU A 688 -24.40 44.96 -13.67
CA LEU A 688 -24.31 45.99 -12.63
C LEU A 688 -23.94 47.36 -13.20
N LYS A 689 -23.04 47.43 -14.19
CA LYS A 689 -22.70 48.69 -14.89
C LYS A 689 -23.87 49.26 -15.67
N GLU A 690 -24.76 48.40 -16.18
CA GLU A 690 -26.03 48.79 -16.81
C GLU A 690 -27.09 49.29 -15.80
N GLY A 691 -26.79 49.30 -14.50
CA GLY A 691 -27.66 49.82 -13.45
C GLY A 691 -28.71 48.83 -12.94
N LYS A 692 -28.59 47.53 -13.27
CA LYS A 692 -29.51 46.51 -12.77
C LYS A 692 -29.23 46.21 -11.30
N SER A 693 -30.29 45.83 -10.56
CA SER A 693 -30.15 45.45 -9.14
C SER A 693 -29.28 44.21 -8.98
N VAL A 694 -28.56 44.10 -7.85
CA VAL A 694 -27.63 42.98 -7.58
C VAL A 694 -28.30 41.62 -7.76
N LYS A 695 -29.54 41.44 -7.29
CA LYS A 695 -30.28 40.18 -7.43
C LYS A 695 -30.57 39.82 -8.89
N VAL A 696 -30.92 40.81 -9.72
CA VAL A 696 -31.17 40.62 -11.15
C VAL A 696 -29.85 40.34 -11.89
N SER A 697 -28.82 41.14 -11.62
CA SER A 697 -27.49 40.96 -12.23
C SER A 697 -26.87 39.60 -11.92
N LEU A 698 -27.07 39.08 -10.70
CA LEU A 698 -26.68 37.71 -10.35
C LEU A 698 -27.44 36.69 -11.19
N ALA A 699 -28.77 36.76 -11.25
CA ALA A 699 -29.57 35.79 -12.00
C ALA A 699 -29.22 35.78 -13.50
N VAL A 700 -29.20 36.95 -14.12
CA VAL A 700 -28.89 37.12 -15.55
C VAL A 700 -27.44 36.78 -15.85
N GLY A 701 -26.51 37.16 -14.97
CA GLY A 701 -25.08 36.86 -15.12
C GLY A 701 -24.80 35.36 -15.25
N PHE A 702 -25.39 34.58 -14.36
CA PHE A 702 -25.30 33.11 -14.38
C PHE A 702 -25.98 32.48 -15.60
N GLU A 703 -27.13 33.01 -16.03
CA GLU A 703 -27.85 32.50 -17.21
C GLU A 703 -27.05 32.74 -18.50
N ARG A 704 -26.52 33.96 -18.67
CA ARG A 704 -25.76 34.34 -19.87
C ARG A 704 -24.37 33.72 -19.94
N ALA A 705 -23.73 33.45 -18.81
CA ALA A 705 -22.41 32.81 -18.78
C ALA A 705 -22.49 31.29 -19.05
N TRP A 706 -23.65 30.66 -18.84
CA TRP A 706 -23.78 29.19 -18.89
C TRP A 706 -23.42 28.58 -20.24
N SER A 707 -23.83 29.17 -21.37
CA SER A 707 -23.53 28.61 -22.70
C SER A 707 -22.02 28.57 -22.94
N SER A 708 -21.31 29.67 -22.66
CA SER A 708 -19.85 29.74 -22.83
C SER A 708 -19.11 28.76 -21.92
N ILE A 709 -19.53 28.62 -20.66
CA ILE A 709 -18.93 27.68 -19.71
C ILE A 709 -19.16 26.23 -20.17
N ARG A 710 -20.39 25.90 -20.54
CA ARG A 710 -20.76 24.56 -21.00
C ARG A 710 -19.98 24.19 -22.26
N ASP A 711 -19.99 25.05 -23.27
CA ASP A 711 -19.42 24.75 -24.58
C ASP A 711 -17.89 24.59 -24.51
N SER A 712 -17.21 25.42 -23.70
CA SER A 712 -15.76 25.29 -23.44
C SER A 712 -15.42 23.96 -22.74
N ASN A 713 -16.12 23.62 -21.65
CA ASN A 713 -15.82 22.42 -20.88
C ASN A 713 -16.22 21.12 -21.60
N ILE A 714 -17.33 21.11 -22.36
CA ILE A 714 -17.72 19.95 -23.18
C ILE A 714 -16.64 19.66 -24.23
N SER A 715 -16.09 20.69 -24.88
CA SER A 715 -14.98 20.52 -25.83
C SER A 715 -13.78 19.84 -25.17
N SER A 716 -13.38 20.32 -23.98
CA SER A 716 -12.28 19.70 -23.22
C SER A 716 -12.59 18.26 -22.78
N LEU A 717 -13.84 17.96 -22.40
CA LEU A 717 -14.26 16.60 -22.04
C LEU A 717 -14.22 15.64 -23.22
N ILE A 718 -14.57 16.10 -24.44
CA ILE A 718 -14.43 15.29 -25.66
C ILE A 718 -12.95 14.97 -25.92
N THR A 719 -12.06 15.95 -25.77
CA THR A 719 -10.61 15.72 -25.87
C THR A 719 -10.14 14.72 -24.82
N CYS A 720 -10.57 14.85 -23.56
CA CYS A 720 -10.23 13.88 -22.51
C CYS A 720 -10.72 12.47 -22.84
N PHE A 721 -11.94 12.33 -23.39
CA PHE A 721 -12.47 11.03 -23.81
C PHE A 721 -11.61 10.38 -24.89
N ILE A 722 -11.22 11.14 -25.92
CA ILE A 722 -10.35 10.64 -26.99
C ILE A 722 -8.99 10.20 -26.42
N LEU A 723 -8.38 11.03 -25.57
CA LEU A 723 -7.09 10.73 -24.94
C LEU A 723 -7.17 9.52 -23.98
N ALA A 724 -8.28 9.35 -23.25
CA ALA A 724 -8.46 8.23 -22.36
C ALA A 724 -8.64 6.90 -23.12
N TRP A 725 -9.34 6.95 -24.27
CA TRP A 725 -9.64 5.77 -25.07
C TRP A 725 -8.46 5.30 -25.91
N PHE A 726 -7.73 6.22 -26.53
CA PHE A 726 -6.64 5.91 -27.47
C PHE A 726 -5.23 6.19 -26.92
N GLY A 727 -5.10 6.87 -25.78
CA GLY A 727 -3.81 7.20 -25.19
C GLY A 727 -3.16 6.04 -24.43
N SER A 728 -1.84 6.13 -24.27
CA SER A 728 -1.06 5.26 -23.38
C SER A 728 -1.48 5.42 -21.91
N SER A 729 -1.01 4.56 -20.99
CA SER A 729 -1.36 4.64 -19.56
C SER A 729 -1.14 6.02 -18.96
N ILE A 730 0.02 6.64 -19.27
CA ILE A 730 0.38 7.99 -18.82
C ILE A 730 -0.64 9.03 -19.34
N ILE A 731 -1.01 8.97 -20.62
CA ILE A 731 -1.94 9.92 -21.25
C ILE A 731 -3.38 9.70 -20.75
N ARG A 732 -3.78 8.43 -20.57
CA ARG A 732 -5.08 8.06 -20.00
C ARG A 732 -5.23 8.59 -18.58
N GLY A 733 -4.20 8.42 -17.74
CA GLY A 733 -4.17 8.97 -16.38
C GLY A 733 -4.30 10.50 -16.36
N PHE A 734 -3.58 11.22 -17.23
CA PHE A 734 -3.75 12.67 -17.42
C PHE A 734 -5.20 13.03 -17.79
N ALA A 735 -5.76 12.35 -18.79
CA ALA A 735 -7.08 12.65 -19.33
C ALA A 735 -8.21 12.41 -18.33
N ILE A 736 -8.18 11.30 -17.60
CA ILE A 736 -9.18 10.96 -16.56
C ILE A 736 -9.15 12.01 -15.44
N ASN A 737 -7.96 12.34 -14.92
CA ASN A 737 -7.82 13.33 -13.85
C ASN A 737 -8.28 14.73 -14.29
N LEU A 738 -7.94 15.15 -15.51
CA LEU A 738 -8.41 16.40 -16.10
C LEU A 738 -9.93 16.42 -16.27
N ALA A 739 -10.54 15.33 -16.77
CA ALA A 739 -11.98 15.23 -16.95
C ALA A 739 -12.75 15.34 -15.62
N ILE A 740 -12.27 14.65 -14.57
CA ILE A 740 -12.84 14.74 -13.22
C ILE A 740 -12.75 16.19 -12.72
N GLY A 741 -11.58 16.83 -12.87
CA GLY A 741 -11.39 18.22 -12.51
C GLY A 741 -12.36 19.17 -13.25
N ILE A 742 -12.58 18.97 -14.55
CA ILE A 742 -13.53 19.77 -15.33
C ILE A 742 -14.98 19.60 -14.81
N ILE A 743 -15.41 18.37 -14.53
CA ILE A 743 -16.77 18.10 -14.06
C ILE A 743 -17.01 18.74 -12.68
N ILE A 744 -16.05 18.56 -11.75
CA ILE A 744 -16.15 19.13 -10.41
C ILE A 744 -16.13 20.67 -10.49
N SER A 745 -15.30 21.25 -11.36
CA SER A 745 -15.21 22.70 -11.48
C SER A 745 -16.47 23.35 -12.04
N MET A 746 -17.11 22.72 -13.03
CA MET A 746 -18.42 23.17 -13.53
C MET A 746 -19.47 23.12 -12.42
N PHE A 747 -19.47 22.05 -11.61
CA PHE A 747 -20.37 21.93 -10.47
C PHE A 747 -20.13 23.03 -9.42
N THR A 748 -18.88 23.26 -9.02
CA THR A 748 -18.58 24.27 -8.00
C THR A 748 -18.88 25.69 -8.50
N ALA A 749 -18.51 26.03 -9.72
CA ALA A 749 -18.78 27.36 -10.28
C ALA A 749 -20.27 27.65 -10.44
N VAL A 750 -21.08 26.67 -10.84
CA VAL A 750 -22.51 26.91 -11.16
C VAL A 750 -23.44 26.69 -9.98
N VAL A 751 -23.08 25.80 -9.06
CA VAL A 751 -23.89 25.47 -7.88
C VAL A 751 -23.36 26.18 -6.63
N VAL A 752 -22.10 25.93 -6.27
CA VAL A 752 -21.51 26.42 -5.01
C VAL A 752 -21.39 27.95 -5.03
N THR A 753 -20.72 28.52 -6.04
CA THR A 753 -20.57 29.98 -6.17
C THR A 753 -21.93 30.67 -6.21
N ARG A 754 -22.92 30.11 -6.93
CA ARG A 754 -24.28 30.66 -7.01
C ARG A 754 -24.98 30.69 -5.66
N ILE A 755 -24.85 29.61 -4.87
CA ILE A 755 -25.44 29.54 -3.52
C ILE A 755 -24.75 30.56 -2.60
N LEU A 756 -23.42 30.62 -2.61
CA LEU A 756 -22.66 31.54 -1.78
C LEU A 756 -22.99 33.00 -2.10
N LEU A 757 -22.97 33.40 -3.37
CA LEU A 757 -23.32 34.77 -3.77
C LEU A 757 -24.75 35.14 -3.33
N ARG A 758 -25.71 34.24 -3.45
CA ARG A 758 -27.08 34.49 -2.98
C ARG A 758 -27.16 34.66 -1.46
N VAL A 759 -26.32 33.97 -0.69
CA VAL A 759 -26.24 34.13 0.77
C VAL A 759 -25.63 35.48 1.12
N PHE A 760 -24.48 35.82 0.55
CA PHE A 760 -23.78 37.09 0.80
C PHE A 760 -24.62 38.32 0.40
N PHE A 761 -25.39 38.23 -0.69
CA PHE A 761 -26.25 39.32 -1.17
C PHE A 761 -27.73 39.18 -0.79
N ALA A 762 -28.07 38.29 0.16
CA ALA A 762 -29.46 38.08 0.57
C ALA A 762 -30.12 39.34 1.16
N ARG A 763 -29.32 40.21 1.80
CA ARG A 763 -29.78 41.40 2.56
C ARG A 763 -29.35 42.75 1.96
N SER A 764 -28.59 42.79 0.87
CA SER A 764 -28.08 44.03 0.29
C SER A 764 -28.66 44.26 -1.11
N ASP A 765 -29.39 45.37 -1.28
CA ASP A 765 -29.87 45.84 -2.58
C ASP A 765 -28.95 46.91 -3.21
N SER A 766 -27.91 47.36 -2.49
CA SER A 766 -26.97 48.39 -2.96
C SER A 766 -25.58 47.83 -3.23
N VAL A 767 -24.97 48.30 -4.33
CA VAL A 767 -23.56 48.07 -4.66
C VAL A 767 -22.69 48.92 -3.73
N SER A 768 -22.05 48.30 -2.74
CA SER A 768 -20.97 48.94 -1.97
C SER A 768 -19.70 49.09 -2.83
N LYS A 769 -18.76 49.98 -2.44
CA LYS A 769 -17.43 50.08 -3.07
C LYS A 769 -16.62 48.77 -3.04
N TRP A 770 -17.03 47.79 -2.23
CA TRP A 770 -16.39 46.48 -2.09
C TRP A 770 -16.95 45.40 -3.03
N THR A 771 -18.01 45.72 -3.79
CA THR A 771 -18.78 44.75 -4.60
C THR A 771 -18.38 44.68 -6.06
N VAL A 772 -17.69 45.70 -6.59
CA VAL A 772 -17.22 45.78 -7.97
C VAL A 772 -15.74 46.09 -7.95
#